data_AF-A0ABD1CYE3-F1
#
_entry.id   AF-A0ABD1CYE3-F1
#
_cell.length_a   1.000
_cell.length_b   1.000
_cell.length_c   1.000
_cell.angle_alpha   90.00
_cell.angle_beta   90.00
_cell.angle_gamma   90.00
#
_symmetry.space_group_name_H-M   'P 1'
#
loop_
_entity.id
_entity.type
_entity.pdbx_description
1 polymer ?
#
loop_
_entity_poly.entity_id
_entity_poly.type
_entity_poly.pdbx_seq_one_letter_code
_entity_poly.pdbx_strand_id
1 'polypeptide(L)'
;MQSSKTLDVTIPLVSKETQLSFNGLTYSASRVKPILDNISGTFRSGRLTAIIGPSGAGKSSLLNALSGLRAKGVHGTILINNEIQDQQQYRRLVTYNTQEVALLPNLTVRETLEYAVDLRTRSSSTKKQKIVQDIIAVLALQKCINTQARLLSGGERKRLSIGQDLISNPKIMLFDEPTSGLDSESSYQMVSYLKELTKQDRCVISVIHQPSSDLLELFDDLYVLSDGKCMYSGSLHDLIPWFESVGLVCPQYYNRADFVVKLASTSNPDKSKIYQLMYQMESVNKDKPPALLPSEQNRPKGRQYPTSAFNQLITLTRRTTLGTVRNFSLSVLRFIGLIIFSLFMGLIYRDIGKDASNIISNTAFINLSLANIVFVNSVAVILSFPTEASVFLREYRANCYSVAAYYCSKLFADFIPMMAGNCCFFTIGYFLTGQPAELERFLGYGLVVLLMGWFAQIYGICSGCVFSIEIGTFLMPSSLLPMLLFGGFFIRFDELSVALKPLVYTSPFGYAFKAIGQALYGNNRTDVGVQAITGRTYTNPTKLSSGLVTMQPVESDHVTIPLVSTGNGSTNRGETKLSFSGISYTIARRHGPKQVLDQLSGTFRSGQLAAIIGPSGAGKTSLLNVLGGFRPRDVRGSILINDQELSVGSYRAKVAYNTQQIALLPNITVKETLEFAVDLRTRYGKSKVRKRKTVEDVIALLGLDKCAHSQVRVISGGERKRLSIAQELISEPKIMLFDEPTSGLDSEASYQVVSYLRELARQDRCVVSVVHQPSSDLLELFDDIYVLSSGRCMYRGSLDGMIPYFENVGLVCPQYYNRADFVLKITSPSKPEISKVYQSMHQMESIVDNVQTKPKTRSPKPGSQYPTSHWHQFITLTRRSALSTIRNYILSILRLGGLILLGAMIGIIYFDIGKDASKIISNTAFICISLALVVFINAVAVVLSFPMEMTVLTREHQANCYSIAAYYFAKLTTDFVPMIIGNACFHTITYYMTGQPVELDRFLRFGVILLLTGWFGQIFGLFGGSTFSIQLAPFVVPVAILTMVLFGGFFIRFNELVPFLRPLIHLSPFKYAFEGVAQAVYGFNRTDLACSAGSDDARVCPFQTGDQVLAMLDMDQADYGVDVGGLAVIVGVMHVVVYVCLWVKVR
;
A
#
# COMPACT_ATOMS: atom_id res chain seq x y z
N MET A 1 -3.67 18.26 38.01
CA MET A 1 -3.21 17.03 38.69
C MET A 1 -4.40 16.42 39.42
N GLN A 2 -4.65 15.12 39.27
CA GLN A 2 -5.43 14.33 40.24
C GLN A 2 -4.43 13.40 40.94
N SER A 3 -4.58 13.18 42.25
CA SER A 3 -3.57 12.45 43.01
C SER A 3 -3.46 10.98 42.55
N SER A 4 -2.23 10.51 42.46
CA SER A 4 -1.93 9.11 42.15
C SER A 4 -2.36 8.21 43.31
N LYS A 5 -3.52 7.57 43.18
CA LYS A 5 -3.76 6.31 43.89
C LYS A 5 -2.78 5.28 43.32
N THR A 6 -1.69 5.05 44.03
CA THR A 6 -0.78 3.92 43.81
C THR A 6 -1.56 2.63 44.05
N LEU A 7 -2.05 2.04 42.95
CA LEU A 7 -2.39 0.62 42.93
C LEU A 7 -1.07 -0.14 43.05
N ASP A 8 -0.96 -1.04 44.03
CA ASP A 8 0.21 -1.91 44.22
C ASP A 8 0.29 -2.97 43.11
N VAL A 9 0.73 -2.53 41.94
CA VAL A 9 0.86 -3.34 40.72
C VAL A 9 2.16 -4.14 40.78
N THR A 10 2.10 -5.25 41.50
CA THR A 10 3.21 -6.19 41.66
C THR A 10 3.24 -7.24 40.55
N ILE A 11 3.78 -6.87 39.39
CA ILE A 11 4.45 -7.85 38.52
C ILE A 11 5.58 -8.48 39.37
N PRO A 12 5.71 -9.82 39.44
CA PRO A 12 6.63 -10.46 40.37
C PRO A 12 8.08 -10.04 40.14
N LEU A 13 8.70 -9.50 41.21
CA LEU A 13 10.12 -9.15 41.27
C LEU A 13 10.99 -10.30 40.77
N VAL A 14 12.00 -9.97 39.96
CA VAL A 14 12.92 -10.95 39.40
C VAL A 14 13.90 -11.36 40.50
N SER A 15 13.64 -12.50 41.15
CA SER A 15 14.25 -12.91 42.43
C SER A 15 15.77 -13.24 42.43
N LYS A 16 16.53 -12.83 41.40
CA LYS A 16 17.99 -12.90 41.32
C LYS A 16 18.50 -11.84 40.34
N GLU A 17 19.46 -11.02 40.78
CA GLU A 17 20.24 -10.13 39.92
C GLU A 17 20.72 -10.86 38.66
N THR A 18 20.66 -10.16 37.54
CA THR A 18 21.00 -10.69 36.22
C THR A 18 21.91 -9.72 35.49
N GLN A 19 23.15 -10.14 35.25
CA GLN A 19 24.17 -9.44 34.48
C GLN A 19 24.33 -10.13 33.12
N LEU A 20 24.24 -9.36 32.04
CA LEU A 20 24.56 -9.79 30.68
C LEU A 20 25.96 -9.28 30.34
N SER A 21 26.92 -10.18 30.17
CA SER A 21 28.30 -9.85 29.76
C SER A 21 28.57 -10.42 28.38
N PHE A 22 29.32 -9.73 27.54
CA PHE A 22 29.77 -10.23 26.24
C PHE A 22 31.22 -9.84 26.01
N ASN A 23 32.02 -10.78 25.50
CA ASN A 23 33.47 -10.62 25.35
C ASN A 23 33.90 -10.97 23.91
N GLY A 24 34.63 -10.07 23.27
CA GLY A 24 35.22 -10.26 21.93
C GLY A 24 34.18 -10.52 20.84
N LEU A 25 32.98 -9.97 20.99
CA LEU A 25 31.86 -10.22 20.08
C LEU A 25 32.17 -9.61 18.71
N THR A 26 32.15 -10.46 17.68
CA THR A 26 32.47 -10.09 16.29
C THR A 26 31.35 -10.59 15.38
N TYR A 27 30.86 -9.74 14.48
CA TYR A 27 29.75 -10.09 13.59
C TYR A 27 30.04 -9.70 12.14
N SER A 28 29.85 -10.63 11.21
CA SER A 28 29.97 -10.35 9.77
C SER A 28 28.80 -10.93 8.97
N ALA A 29 28.14 -10.07 8.17
CA ALA A 29 27.03 -10.47 7.29
C ALA A 29 27.51 -11.02 5.93
N SER A 30 28.75 -10.77 5.56
CA SER A 30 29.41 -11.25 4.33
C SER A 30 30.89 -11.53 4.62
N ARG A 31 31.65 -12.09 3.67
CA ARG A 31 33.08 -12.40 3.85
C ARG A 31 34.03 -11.19 3.80
N VAL A 32 33.52 -9.99 3.50
CA VAL A 32 34.36 -8.85 3.06
C VAL A 32 34.73 -7.86 4.19
N LYS A 33 33.88 -7.64 5.19
CA LYS A 33 34.19 -6.76 6.35
C LYS A 33 33.30 -7.07 7.56
N PRO A 34 33.85 -7.16 8.79
CA PRO A 34 33.05 -7.25 10.01
C PRO A 34 32.24 -5.95 10.24
N ILE A 35 31.03 -6.11 10.75
CA ILE A 35 30.10 -5.03 11.16
C ILE A 35 30.30 -4.70 12.64
N LEU A 36 30.64 -5.70 13.46
CA LEU A 36 31.08 -5.55 14.85
C LEU A 36 32.46 -6.19 14.96
N ASP A 37 33.40 -5.51 15.59
CA ASP A 37 34.81 -5.93 15.68
C ASP A 37 35.27 -5.97 17.14
N ASN A 38 35.44 -7.19 17.67
CA ASN A 38 35.99 -7.48 19.00
C ASN A 38 35.37 -6.67 20.17
N ILE A 39 34.05 -6.42 20.16
CA ILE A 39 33.41 -5.61 21.20
C ILE A 39 33.12 -6.40 22.48
N SER A 40 33.34 -5.74 23.61
CA SER A 40 33.05 -6.27 24.95
C SER A 40 32.20 -5.28 25.75
N GLY A 41 31.47 -5.77 26.75
CA GLY A 41 30.65 -4.94 27.61
C GLY A 41 29.85 -5.74 28.65
N THR A 42 29.31 -5.03 29.65
CA THR A 42 28.44 -5.62 30.66
C THR A 42 27.21 -4.74 30.88
N PHE A 43 26.03 -5.36 30.96
CA PHE A 43 24.75 -4.71 31.25
C PHE A 43 24.16 -5.32 32.52
N ARG A 44 23.75 -4.46 33.47
CA ARG A 44 23.36 -4.88 34.83
C ARG A 44 21.85 -4.79 35.04
N SER A 45 21.34 -5.64 35.92
CA SER A 45 19.99 -5.53 36.48
C SER A 45 19.79 -4.18 37.17
N GLY A 46 18.54 -3.70 37.22
CA GLY A 46 18.19 -2.46 37.91
C GLY A 46 18.48 -1.17 37.13
N ARG A 47 19.34 -1.24 36.10
CA ARG A 47 19.81 -0.09 35.31
C ARG A 47 19.21 -0.08 33.91
N LEU A 48 18.94 1.13 33.42
CA LEU A 48 18.49 1.42 32.07
C LEU A 48 19.69 1.89 31.23
N THR A 49 20.14 1.05 30.28
CA THR A 49 21.28 1.36 29.42
C THR A 49 20.83 1.81 28.03
N ALA A 50 21.34 2.96 27.56
CA ALA A 50 21.16 3.42 26.18
C ALA A 50 22.35 3.02 25.29
N ILE A 51 22.08 2.43 24.13
CA ILE A 51 23.07 2.22 23.07
C ILE A 51 22.95 3.36 22.06
N ILE A 52 24.00 4.17 21.94
CA ILE A 52 24.06 5.38 21.11
C ILE A 52 25.26 5.31 20.14
N GLY A 53 25.14 6.00 19.00
CA GLY A 53 26.17 6.08 17.96
C GLY A 53 25.55 6.48 16.62
N PRO A 54 26.36 6.84 15.59
CA PRO A 54 25.84 7.21 14.28
C PRO A 54 25.16 6.04 13.57
N SER A 55 24.48 6.33 12.45
CA SER A 55 23.98 5.30 11.53
C SER A 55 25.12 4.42 11.01
N GLY A 56 24.83 3.15 10.78
CA GLY A 56 25.83 2.18 10.32
C GLY A 56 26.84 1.71 11.38
N ALA A 57 26.93 2.33 12.57
CA ALA A 57 27.89 1.96 13.62
C ALA A 57 27.76 0.52 14.16
N GLY A 58 26.65 -0.17 13.89
CA GLY A 58 26.40 -1.56 14.32
C GLY A 58 25.33 -1.74 15.40
N LYS A 59 24.69 -0.67 15.90
CA LYS A 59 23.75 -0.68 17.05
C LYS A 59 22.71 -1.82 17.03
N SER A 60 21.87 -1.89 16.01
CA SER A 60 20.86 -2.94 15.86
C SER A 60 21.49 -4.31 15.55
N SER A 61 22.70 -4.37 14.97
CA SER A 61 23.43 -5.63 14.79
C SER A 61 23.91 -6.20 16.12
N LEU A 62 24.36 -5.35 17.06
CA LEU A 62 24.69 -5.73 18.43
C LEU A 62 23.46 -6.28 19.16
N LEU A 63 22.31 -5.59 19.13
CA LEU A 63 21.07 -6.14 19.70
C LEU A 63 20.64 -7.46 19.05
N ASN A 64 20.76 -7.59 17.72
CA ASN A 64 20.41 -8.83 17.02
C ASN A 64 21.33 -10.00 17.41
N ALA A 65 22.63 -9.76 17.65
CA ALA A 65 23.55 -10.76 18.18
C ALA A 65 23.19 -11.14 19.62
N LEU A 66 23.00 -10.14 20.51
CA LEU A 66 22.60 -10.35 21.91
C LEU A 66 21.19 -10.94 22.07
N SER A 67 20.31 -10.87 21.07
CA SER A 67 18.98 -11.50 21.14
C SER A 67 19.00 -13.03 20.96
N GLY A 68 20.10 -13.61 20.46
CA GLY A 68 20.15 -15.03 20.08
C GLY A 68 19.24 -15.40 18.89
N LEU A 69 18.69 -14.42 18.17
CA LEU A 69 17.91 -14.61 16.94
C LEU A 69 18.80 -14.77 15.70
N ARG A 70 20.00 -14.15 15.68
CA ARG A 70 21.03 -14.37 14.66
C ARG A 70 22.18 -15.22 15.22
N ALA A 71 22.22 -16.50 14.85
CA ALA A 71 23.31 -17.41 15.23
C ALA A 71 24.38 -17.59 14.13
N LYS A 72 24.12 -17.17 12.89
CA LYS A 72 25.07 -17.30 11.77
C LYS A 72 25.95 -16.05 11.66
N GLY A 73 27.27 -16.24 11.62
CA GLY A 73 28.26 -15.18 11.43
C GLY A 73 28.59 -14.35 12.67
N VAL A 74 28.16 -14.79 13.86
CA VAL A 74 28.51 -14.21 15.17
C VAL A 74 29.59 -15.07 15.82
N HIS A 75 30.65 -14.44 16.30
CA HIS A 75 31.78 -15.03 17.04
C HIS A 75 31.99 -14.26 18.36
N GLY A 76 32.69 -14.86 19.33
CA GLY A 76 32.83 -14.33 20.69
C GLY A 76 31.94 -15.06 21.70
N THR A 77 31.95 -14.64 22.96
CA THR A 77 31.16 -15.25 24.04
C THR A 77 30.11 -14.30 24.60
N ILE A 78 28.94 -14.85 24.95
CA ILE A 78 27.86 -14.14 25.63
C ILE A 78 27.54 -14.95 26.90
N LEU A 79 27.54 -14.27 28.04
CA LEU A 79 27.42 -14.84 29.37
C LEU A 79 26.24 -14.18 30.11
N ILE A 80 25.45 -14.98 30.82
CA ILE A 80 24.49 -14.47 31.80
C ILE A 80 24.98 -14.91 33.17
N ASN A 81 25.19 -13.96 34.09
CA ASN A 81 25.79 -14.17 35.41
C ASN A 81 27.13 -14.93 35.33
N ASN A 82 27.95 -14.57 34.34
CA ASN A 82 29.25 -15.20 34.01
C ASN A 82 29.17 -16.68 33.56
N GLU A 83 27.97 -17.22 33.33
CA GLU A 83 27.75 -18.57 32.80
C GLU A 83 27.30 -18.55 31.33
N ILE A 84 27.76 -19.52 30.54
CA ILE A 84 27.23 -19.79 29.20
C ILE A 84 25.87 -20.49 29.34
N GLN A 85 24.83 -19.93 28.72
CA GLN A 85 23.47 -20.49 28.78
C GLN A 85 23.15 -21.29 27.50
N ASP A 86 22.38 -22.37 27.65
CA ASP A 86 21.79 -23.07 26.49
C ASP A 86 20.88 -22.13 25.67
N GLN A 87 20.79 -22.34 24.36
CA GLN A 87 20.01 -21.48 23.47
C GLN A 87 18.52 -21.41 23.83
N GLN A 88 17.92 -22.49 24.35
CA GLN A 88 16.52 -22.48 24.80
C GLN A 88 16.36 -21.80 26.15
N GLN A 89 17.33 -21.92 27.07
CA GLN A 89 17.34 -21.20 28.35
C GLN A 89 17.54 -19.69 28.13
N TYR A 90 18.52 -19.31 27.31
CA TYR A 90 18.80 -17.93 26.92
C TYR A 90 17.55 -17.23 26.36
N ARG A 91 16.84 -17.88 25.43
CA ARG A 91 15.58 -17.39 24.84
C ARG A 91 14.39 -17.30 25.79
N ARG A 92 14.48 -17.82 27.02
CA ARG A 92 13.48 -17.59 28.09
C ARG A 92 13.85 -16.42 29.00
N LEU A 93 15.12 -16.03 29.03
CA LEU A 93 15.63 -14.92 29.85
C LEU A 93 15.61 -13.59 29.10
N VAL A 94 15.90 -13.63 27.79
CA VAL A 94 15.99 -12.46 26.90
C VAL A 94 14.72 -12.29 26.08
N THR A 95 14.24 -11.05 25.93
CA THR A 95 13.25 -10.67 24.92
C THR A 95 13.75 -9.51 24.07
N TYR A 96 13.47 -9.55 22.77
CA TYR A 96 13.88 -8.54 21.79
C TYR A 96 12.67 -7.95 21.08
N ASN A 97 12.49 -6.64 21.25
CA ASN A 97 11.44 -5.85 20.63
C ASN A 97 12.03 -5.16 19.38
N THR A 98 11.38 -5.38 18.23
CA THR A 98 11.82 -4.86 16.93
C THR A 98 11.27 -3.46 16.67
N GLN A 99 12.01 -2.66 15.90
CA GLN A 99 11.61 -1.32 15.46
C GLN A 99 10.20 -1.29 14.82
N GLU A 100 9.86 -2.30 14.01
CA GLU A 100 8.52 -2.47 13.43
C GLU A 100 7.58 -3.29 14.31
N VAL A 101 6.48 -2.67 14.73
CA VAL A 101 5.47 -3.28 15.60
C VAL A 101 4.36 -3.97 14.81
N ALA A 102 4.53 -5.28 14.58
CA ALA A 102 3.53 -6.17 14.01
C ALA A 102 2.45 -6.54 15.04
N LEU A 103 1.23 -6.00 14.87
CA LEU A 103 0.06 -6.26 15.72
C LEU A 103 -1.14 -6.64 14.86
N LEU A 104 -2.05 -7.48 15.38
CA LEU A 104 -3.32 -7.80 14.73
C LEU A 104 -4.26 -6.58 14.79
N PRO A 105 -4.63 -5.95 13.66
CA PRO A 105 -5.23 -4.61 13.64
C PRO A 105 -6.62 -4.51 14.28
N ASN A 106 -7.38 -5.61 14.29
CA ASN A 106 -8.80 -5.63 14.66
C ASN A 106 -9.06 -6.08 16.12
N LEU A 107 -8.02 -6.46 16.85
CA LEU A 107 -8.10 -6.79 18.28
C LEU A 107 -7.92 -5.54 19.13
N THR A 108 -8.56 -5.50 20.29
CA THR A 108 -8.36 -4.46 21.29
C THR A 108 -7.06 -4.65 22.07
N VAL A 109 -6.61 -3.60 22.77
CA VAL A 109 -5.49 -3.66 23.72
C VAL A 109 -5.67 -4.82 24.72
N ARG A 110 -6.85 -4.92 25.36
CA ARG A 110 -7.15 -5.99 26.31
C ARG A 110 -7.03 -7.38 25.67
N GLU A 111 -7.78 -7.62 24.58
CA GLU A 111 -7.81 -8.93 23.91
C GLU A 111 -6.41 -9.35 23.43
N THR A 112 -5.61 -8.40 22.94
CA THR A 112 -4.25 -8.65 22.46
C THR A 112 -3.34 -9.17 23.57
N LEU A 113 -3.51 -8.66 24.80
CA LEU A 113 -2.79 -9.12 25.98
C LEU A 113 -3.38 -10.43 26.53
N GLU A 114 -4.72 -10.55 26.62
CA GLU A 114 -5.40 -11.78 27.05
C GLU A 114 -5.00 -13.00 26.20
N TYR A 115 -5.08 -12.88 24.87
CA TYR A 115 -4.67 -13.97 23.97
C TYR A 115 -3.17 -14.30 24.07
N ALA A 116 -2.32 -13.29 24.28
CA ALA A 116 -0.89 -13.51 24.44
C ALA A 116 -0.57 -14.20 25.79
N VAL A 117 -1.26 -13.85 26.88
CA VAL A 117 -1.18 -14.54 28.18
C VAL A 117 -1.73 -15.97 28.07
N ASP A 118 -2.82 -16.17 27.34
CA ASP A 118 -3.41 -17.50 27.15
C ASP A 118 -2.47 -18.45 26.42
N LEU A 119 -1.71 -17.95 25.43
CA LEU A 119 -0.75 -18.75 24.66
C LEU A 119 0.58 -18.97 25.40
N ARG A 120 1.08 -17.95 26.11
CA ARG A 120 2.39 -17.97 26.78
C ARG A 120 2.38 -18.57 28.19
N THR A 121 1.25 -18.65 28.89
CA THR A 121 1.23 -18.93 30.34
C THR A 121 0.21 -20.02 30.75
N ARG A 122 0.64 -20.96 31.62
CA ARG A 122 -0.19 -22.08 32.16
C ARG A 122 -1.06 -21.74 33.38
N SER A 123 -1.05 -20.49 33.85
CA SER A 123 -1.67 -20.11 35.14
C SER A 123 -3.21 -20.12 35.11
N SER A 124 -3.84 -20.13 36.29
CA SER A 124 -5.28 -19.99 36.46
C SER A 124 -5.81 -18.69 35.84
N SER A 125 -7.06 -18.69 35.37
CA SER A 125 -7.70 -17.53 34.73
C SER A 125 -7.64 -16.26 35.58
N THR A 126 -7.78 -16.38 36.90
CA THR A 126 -7.63 -15.27 37.87
C THR A 126 -6.22 -14.66 37.86
N LYS A 127 -5.17 -15.50 37.85
CA LYS A 127 -3.77 -15.04 37.74
C LYS A 127 -3.50 -14.44 36.36
N LYS A 128 -4.07 -15.00 35.29
CA LYS A 128 -3.96 -14.44 33.93
C LYS A 128 -4.56 -13.04 33.83
N GLN A 129 -5.78 -12.86 34.34
CA GLN A 129 -6.44 -11.55 34.40
C GLN A 129 -5.65 -10.54 35.23
N LYS A 130 -5.08 -10.96 36.38
CA LYS A 130 -4.19 -10.10 37.16
C LYS A 130 -2.97 -9.65 36.33
N ILE A 131 -2.26 -10.56 35.67
CA ILE A 131 -1.11 -10.23 34.80
C ILE A 131 -1.51 -9.21 33.70
N VAL A 132 -2.65 -9.41 33.03
CA VAL A 132 -3.14 -8.45 32.01
C VAL A 132 -3.41 -7.08 32.62
N GLN A 133 -4.10 -7.03 33.76
CA GLN A 133 -4.45 -5.78 34.44
C GLN A 133 -3.19 -5.04 34.94
N ASP A 134 -2.21 -5.78 35.47
CA ASP A 134 -0.94 -5.26 35.95
C ASP A 134 -0.12 -4.65 34.79
N ILE A 135 -0.02 -5.34 33.65
CA ILE A 135 0.67 -4.84 32.45
C ILE A 135 -0.03 -3.59 31.88
N ILE A 136 -1.36 -3.58 31.83
CA ILE A 136 -2.15 -2.41 31.39
C ILE A 136 -1.92 -1.21 32.32
N ALA A 137 -1.74 -1.46 33.62
CA ALA A 137 -1.50 -0.41 34.60
C ALA A 137 -0.08 0.17 34.49
N VAL A 138 0.95 -0.68 34.44
CA VAL A 138 2.36 -0.26 34.30
C VAL A 138 2.59 0.55 33.02
N LEU A 139 1.97 0.16 31.90
CA LEU A 139 2.15 0.82 30.61
C LEU A 139 1.13 1.94 30.32
N ALA A 140 0.35 2.35 31.33
CA ALA A 140 -0.69 3.38 31.26
C ALA A 140 -1.68 3.22 30.09
N LEU A 141 -2.08 1.97 29.78
CA LEU A 141 -2.98 1.64 28.68
C LEU A 141 -4.47 1.65 29.07
N GLN A 142 -4.83 2.15 30.26
CA GLN A 142 -6.20 2.08 30.78
C GLN A 142 -7.21 2.83 29.89
N LYS A 143 -6.81 3.99 29.34
CA LYS A 143 -7.68 4.81 28.47
C LYS A 143 -8.01 4.12 27.14
N CYS A 144 -7.05 3.38 26.59
CA CYS A 144 -7.17 2.72 25.29
C CYS A 144 -7.51 1.21 25.39
N ILE A 145 -7.84 0.70 26.58
CA ILE A 145 -8.04 -0.73 26.87
C ILE A 145 -9.00 -1.47 25.89
N ASN A 146 -10.06 -0.79 25.47
CA ASN A 146 -11.07 -1.31 24.53
C ASN A 146 -10.88 -0.78 23.09
N THR A 147 -9.77 -0.08 22.81
CA THR A 147 -9.47 0.48 21.48
C THR A 147 -8.74 -0.56 20.63
N GLN A 148 -9.14 -0.67 19.35
CA GLN A 148 -8.52 -1.58 18.39
C GLN A 148 -7.10 -1.15 18.00
N ALA A 149 -6.18 -2.09 17.80
CA ALA A 149 -4.78 -1.81 17.51
C ALA A 149 -4.55 -0.91 16.28
N ARG A 150 -5.45 -0.95 15.27
CA ARG A 150 -5.42 -0.05 14.10
C ARG A 150 -5.80 1.42 14.37
N LEU A 151 -6.47 1.69 15.50
CA LEU A 151 -6.91 3.02 15.93
C LEU A 151 -6.02 3.63 17.01
N LEU A 152 -5.07 2.85 17.55
CA LEU A 152 -4.08 3.31 18.51
C LEU A 152 -3.07 4.27 17.87
N SER A 153 -2.65 5.28 18.62
CA SER A 153 -1.49 6.10 18.28
C SER A 153 -0.20 5.28 18.19
N GLY A 154 0.85 5.83 17.55
CA GLY A 154 2.16 5.17 17.49
C GLY A 154 2.70 4.78 18.87
N GLY A 155 2.57 5.68 19.85
CA GLY A 155 3.01 5.45 21.23
C GLY A 155 2.23 4.32 21.91
N GLU A 156 0.91 4.34 21.81
CA GLU A 156 0.06 3.27 22.36
C GLU A 156 0.31 1.91 21.69
N ARG A 157 0.57 1.87 20.37
CA ARG A 157 0.96 0.65 19.66
C ARG A 157 2.30 0.09 20.17
N LYS A 158 3.31 0.94 20.34
CA LYS A 158 4.61 0.51 20.88
C LYS A 158 4.48 0.02 22.31
N ARG A 159 3.76 0.75 23.19
CA ARG A 159 3.44 0.29 24.55
C ARG A 159 2.71 -1.05 24.55
N LEU A 160 1.69 -1.25 23.70
CA LEU A 160 1.03 -2.56 23.57
C LEU A 160 2.00 -3.67 23.17
N SER A 161 2.98 -3.41 22.29
CA SER A 161 4.00 -4.42 21.95
C SER A 161 4.89 -4.77 23.14
N ILE A 162 5.33 -3.79 23.94
CA ILE A 162 6.06 -4.04 25.19
C ILE A 162 5.20 -4.87 26.15
N GLY A 163 3.90 -4.56 26.22
CA GLY A 163 2.95 -5.32 27.03
C GLY A 163 2.87 -6.78 26.63
N GLN A 164 2.92 -7.10 25.33
CA GLN A 164 2.98 -8.49 24.88
C GLN A 164 4.26 -9.19 25.34
N ASP A 165 5.40 -8.48 25.33
CA ASP A 165 6.72 -9.01 25.68
C ASP A 165 6.89 -9.22 27.20
N LEU A 166 6.28 -8.36 28.02
CA LEU A 166 6.25 -8.49 29.49
C LEU A 166 5.50 -9.72 30.01
N ILE A 167 4.59 -10.31 29.22
CA ILE A 167 3.83 -11.51 29.60
C ILE A 167 4.73 -12.71 29.95
N SER A 168 5.90 -12.79 29.31
CA SER A 168 6.92 -13.82 29.55
C SER A 168 7.69 -13.61 30.88
N ASN A 169 7.49 -12.48 31.55
CA ASN A 169 8.31 -11.97 32.65
C ASN A 169 9.84 -12.03 32.37
N PRO A 170 10.34 -11.50 31.23
CA PRO A 170 11.75 -11.60 30.86
C PRO A 170 12.67 -10.83 31.81
N LYS A 171 13.88 -11.36 32.02
CA LYS A 171 14.90 -10.73 32.88
C LYS A 171 15.71 -9.66 32.15
N ILE A 172 15.96 -9.89 30.87
CA ILE A 172 16.73 -9.02 29.98
C ILE A 172 15.79 -8.59 28.85
N MET A 173 15.67 -7.27 28.65
CA MET A 173 14.81 -6.69 27.62
C MET A 173 15.64 -5.81 26.68
N LEU A 174 15.61 -6.14 25.39
CA LEU A 174 16.34 -5.48 24.31
C LEU A 174 15.35 -4.73 23.43
N PHE A 175 15.45 -3.40 23.37
CA PHE A 175 14.56 -2.53 22.58
C PHE A 175 15.32 -1.86 21.42
N ASP A 176 14.93 -2.15 20.18
CA ASP A 176 15.51 -1.53 18.99
C ASP A 176 14.68 -0.32 18.58
N GLU A 177 15.13 0.89 18.97
CA GLU A 177 14.46 2.19 18.73
C GLU A 177 12.98 2.27 19.20
N PRO A 178 12.70 2.09 20.50
CA PRO A 178 11.35 2.21 21.04
C PRO A 178 10.75 3.62 20.89
N THR A 179 11.55 4.65 20.62
CA THR A 179 11.12 6.04 20.42
C THR A 179 10.87 6.42 18.95
N SER A 180 11.27 5.62 17.96
CA SER A 180 11.12 6.00 16.54
C SER A 180 9.66 6.29 16.13
N GLY A 181 9.44 7.36 15.37
CA GLY A 181 8.11 7.76 14.91
C GLY A 181 7.14 8.23 16.00
N LEU A 182 7.64 8.50 17.21
CA LEU A 182 6.90 9.15 18.30
C LEU A 182 7.26 10.63 18.38
N ASP A 183 6.37 11.45 18.95
CA ASP A 183 6.70 12.81 19.36
C ASP A 183 7.52 12.85 20.67
N SER A 184 7.96 14.05 21.07
CA SER A 184 8.76 14.31 22.26
C SER A 184 8.16 13.72 23.54
N GLU A 185 6.90 14.03 23.80
CA GLU A 185 6.17 13.68 25.02
C GLU A 185 5.86 12.17 25.03
N SER A 186 5.40 11.63 23.91
CA SER A 186 5.20 10.18 23.75
C SER A 186 6.50 9.40 23.93
N SER A 187 7.64 9.92 23.47
CA SER A 187 8.97 9.32 23.63
C SER A 187 9.45 9.35 25.08
N TYR A 188 9.30 10.49 25.77
CA TYR A 188 9.65 10.64 27.18
C TYR A 188 8.83 9.69 28.05
N GLN A 189 7.50 9.63 27.84
CA GLN A 189 6.62 8.66 28.51
C GLN A 189 7.08 7.22 28.24
N MET A 190 7.38 6.87 26.99
CA MET A 190 7.83 5.54 26.60
C MET A 190 9.11 5.11 27.37
N VAL A 191 10.11 5.99 27.45
CA VAL A 191 11.35 5.71 28.19
C VAL A 191 11.13 5.74 29.70
N SER A 192 10.22 6.57 30.21
CA SER A 192 9.81 6.55 31.62
C SER A 192 9.19 5.20 32.02
N TYR A 193 8.38 4.57 31.15
CA TYR A 193 7.93 3.19 31.39
C TYR A 193 9.08 2.17 31.34
N LEU A 194 10.07 2.33 30.45
CA LEU A 194 11.27 1.47 30.47
C LEU A 194 12.07 1.61 31.76
N LYS A 195 12.16 2.83 32.32
CA LYS A 195 12.79 3.10 33.61
C LYS A 195 12.02 2.47 34.76
N GLU A 196 10.70 2.49 34.74
CA GLU A 196 9.87 1.83 35.75
C GLU A 196 10.04 0.30 35.73
N LEU A 197 10.32 -0.28 34.56
CA LEU A 197 10.63 -1.71 34.44
C LEU A 197 11.98 -2.09 35.07
N THR A 198 12.96 -1.19 35.16
CA THR A 198 14.27 -1.53 35.77
C THR A 198 14.17 -1.65 37.29
N LYS A 199 13.28 -0.87 37.93
CA LYS A 199 12.96 -0.98 39.37
C LYS A 199 12.42 -2.36 39.79
N GLN A 200 12.10 -3.24 38.85
CA GLN A 200 11.66 -4.62 39.09
C GLN A 200 12.80 -5.65 38.97
N ASP A 201 14.06 -5.22 39.08
CA ASP A 201 15.27 -6.02 38.84
C ASP A 201 15.33 -6.63 37.43
N ARG A 202 15.09 -5.77 36.43
CA ARG A 202 15.30 -6.10 35.02
C ARG A 202 16.54 -5.40 34.48
N CYS A 203 17.25 -6.08 33.60
CA CYS A 203 18.28 -5.49 32.74
C CYS A 203 17.59 -4.97 31.47
N VAL A 204 17.51 -3.65 31.30
CA VAL A 204 16.81 -3.02 30.17
C VAL A 204 17.79 -2.23 29.31
N ILE A 205 17.90 -2.64 28.05
CA ILE A 205 18.84 -2.08 27.08
C ILE A 205 18.04 -1.54 25.89
N SER A 206 18.25 -0.28 25.54
CA SER A 206 17.54 0.41 24.46
C SER A 206 18.51 1.05 23.48
N VAL A 207 18.44 0.68 22.19
CA VAL A 207 19.03 1.50 21.13
C VAL A 207 18.16 2.73 20.93
N ILE A 208 18.76 3.92 20.97
CA ILE A 208 18.04 5.18 20.72
C ILE A 208 18.83 6.04 19.74
N HIS A 209 18.09 6.59 18.79
CA HIS A 209 18.56 7.57 17.84
C HIS A 209 18.24 8.98 18.36
N GLN A 210 19.27 9.78 18.68
CA GLN A 210 19.18 11.17 19.17
C GLN A 210 18.10 11.43 20.26
N PRO A 211 18.36 11.05 21.51
CA PRO A 211 17.49 11.44 22.62
C PRO A 211 17.56 12.95 22.87
N SER A 212 16.42 13.59 23.18
CA SER A 212 16.36 14.97 23.69
C SER A 212 17.00 15.08 25.08
N SER A 213 17.33 16.29 25.53
CA SER A 213 18.01 16.51 26.83
C SER A 213 17.25 15.86 28.01
N ASP A 214 15.93 16.09 28.13
CA ASP A 214 15.06 15.43 29.12
C ASP A 214 15.08 13.89 29.06
N LEU A 215 15.12 13.34 27.84
CA LEU A 215 14.96 11.90 27.62
C LEU A 215 16.25 11.14 27.91
N LEU A 216 17.41 11.77 27.68
CA LEU A 216 18.71 11.22 28.03
C LEU A 216 18.86 11.08 29.56
N GLU A 217 18.34 12.02 30.35
CA GLU A 217 18.43 12.02 31.82
C GLU A 217 17.72 10.83 32.50
N LEU A 218 16.87 10.09 31.79
CA LEU A 218 16.25 8.87 32.30
C LEU A 218 17.20 7.66 32.32
N PHE A 219 18.29 7.68 31.56
CA PHE A 219 19.26 6.59 31.43
C PHE A 219 20.29 6.60 32.56
N ASP A 220 20.59 5.41 33.10
CA ASP A 220 21.65 5.23 34.10
C ASP A 220 23.02 5.11 33.42
N ASP A 221 23.07 4.35 32.33
CA ASP A 221 24.29 3.98 31.63
C ASP A 221 24.21 4.27 30.13
N LEU A 222 25.37 4.50 29.51
CA LEU A 222 25.55 4.64 28.08
C LEU A 222 26.56 3.62 27.55
N TYR A 223 26.26 3.05 26.38
CA TYR A 223 27.18 2.27 25.57
C TYR A 223 27.29 2.90 24.18
N VAL A 224 28.44 3.48 23.88
CA VAL A 224 28.67 4.28 22.68
C VAL A 224 29.42 3.46 21.65
N LEU A 225 28.87 3.36 20.44
CA LEU A 225 29.38 2.53 19.36
C LEU A 225 29.82 3.41 18.18
N SER A 226 31.04 3.22 17.67
CA SER A 226 31.58 3.89 16.49
C SER A 226 32.34 2.89 15.61
N ASP A 227 32.10 2.91 14.30
CA ASP A 227 32.74 2.04 13.29
C ASP A 227 32.79 0.52 13.67
N GLY A 228 31.79 0.02 14.40
CA GLY A 228 31.70 -1.38 14.85
C GLY A 228 32.43 -1.71 16.15
N LYS A 229 33.01 -0.71 16.83
CA LYS A 229 33.79 -0.81 18.08
C LYS A 229 33.17 0.02 19.21
N CYS A 230 33.51 -0.34 20.46
CA CYS A 230 33.11 0.41 21.64
C CYS A 230 33.98 1.66 21.82
N MET A 231 33.34 2.82 22.02
CA MET A 231 34.01 4.10 22.29
C MET A 231 33.89 4.51 23.76
N TYR A 232 32.76 4.20 24.41
CA TYR A 232 32.52 4.46 25.84
C TYR A 232 31.50 3.45 26.39
N SER A 233 31.67 3.03 27.64
CA SER A 233 30.74 2.15 28.35
C SER A 233 30.75 2.50 29.85
N GLY A 234 29.71 3.14 30.35
CA GLY A 234 29.68 3.61 31.75
C GLY A 234 28.47 4.47 32.10
N SER A 235 28.52 5.10 33.28
CA SER A 235 27.46 5.96 33.84
C SER A 235 27.25 7.24 33.02
N LEU A 236 26.00 7.67 32.84
CA LEU A 236 25.68 8.93 32.16
C LEU A 236 26.32 10.18 32.83
N HIS A 237 26.61 10.12 34.13
CA HIS A 237 27.22 11.24 34.87
C HIS A 237 28.72 11.39 34.59
N ASP A 238 29.43 10.26 34.42
CA ASP A 238 30.88 10.25 34.22
C ASP A 238 31.28 10.58 32.77
N LEU A 239 30.30 10.59 31.87
CA LEU A 239 30.45 10.81 30.43
C LEU A 239 31.26 12.08 30.08
N ILE A 240 30.84 13.24 30.58
CA ILE A 240 31.49 14.52 30.23
C ILE A 240 32.88 14.65 30.87
N PRO A 241 33.07 14.38 32.18
CA PRO A 241 34.41 14.35 32.78
C PRO A 241 35.39 13.40 32.07
N TRP A 242 34.90 12.26 31.56
CA TRP A 242 35.71 11.32 30.81
C TRP A 242 36.20 11.88 29.47
N PHE A 243 35.34 12.53 28.68
CA PHE A 243 35.78 13.21 27.45
C PHE A 243 36.67 14.43 27.73
N GLU A 244 36.39 15.20 28.78
CA GLU A 244 37.21 16.34 29.19
C GLU A 244 38.63 15.93 29.61
N SER A 245 38.80 14.75 30.23
CA SER A 245 40.11 14.19 30.58
C SER A 245 41.03 13.92 29.37
N VAL A 246 40.47 13.88 28.16
CA VAL A 246 41.19 13.70 26.87
C VAL A 246 41.14 14.99 26.03
N GLY A 247 40.71 16.11 26.63
CA GLY A 247 40.69 17.43 25.99
C GLY A 247 39.51 17.65 25.03
N LEU A 248 38.41 16.92 25.18
CA LEU A 248 37.19 17.09 24.38
C LEU A 248 36.07 17.69 25.26
N VAL A 249 35.84 18.99 25.13
CA VAL A 249 34.88 19.76 25.96
C VAL A 249 33.52 19.88 25.26
N CYS A 250 32.43 19.75 26.03
CA CYS A 250 31.06 19.91 25.53
C CYS A 250 30.66 21.40 25.44
N PRO A 251 30.13 21.90 24.30
CA PRO A 251 29.73 23.31 24.17
C PRO A 251 28.56 23.74 25.07
N GLN A 252 28.39 25.05 25.25
CA GLN A 252 27.25 25.61 25.98
C GLN A 252 25.94 25.42 25.19
N TYR A 253 24.82 25.21 25.91
CA TYR A 253 23.49 24.92 25.34
C TYR A 253 23.45 23.71 24.37
N TYR A 254 24.35 22.77 24.59
CA TYR A 254 24.56 21.62 23.72
C TYR A 254 24.13 20.31 24.41
N ASN A 255 23.37 19.46 23.72
CA ASN A 255 22.90 18.19 24.26
C ASN A 255 24.05 17.17 24.34
N ARG A 256 24.24 16.56 25.51
CA ARG A 256 25.28 15.53 25.76
C ARG A 256 25.22 14.35 24.77
N ALA A 257 24.02 13.94 24.33
CA ALA A 257 23.90 12.87 23.35
C ALA A 257 24.30 13.30 21.93
N ASP A 258 23.92 14.51 21.50
CA ASP A 258 24.39 15.07 20.22
C ASP A 258 25.92 15.19 20.20
N PHE A 259 26.54 15.51 21.34
CA PHE A 259 27.99 15.70 21.44
C PHE A 259 28.72 14.38 21.20
N VAL A 260 28.27 13.33 21.88
CA VAL A 260 28.83 11.98 21.75
C VAL A 260 28.57 11.38 20.37
N VAL A 261 27.41 11.61 19.75
CA VAL A 261 27.12 11.16 18.37
C VAL A 261 28.02 11.86 17.36
N LYS A 262 28.28 13.17 17.54
CA LYS A 262 29.20 13.96 16.72
C LYS A 262 30.66 13.50 16.87
N LEU A 263 31.09 13.16 18.08
CA LEU A 263 32.41 12.55 18.32
C LEU A 263 32.51 11.16 17.66
N ALA A 264 31.49 10.31 17.81
CA ALA A 264 31.46 8.97 17.24
C ALA A 264 31.31 8.94 15.70
N SER A 265 31.06 10.08 15.05
CA SER A 265 30.87 10.18 13.60
C SER A 265 32.17 10.03 12.80
N THR A 266 32.07 9.38 11.62
CA THR A 266 33.23 9.03 10.80
C THR A 266 33.96 10.26 10.20
N SER A 267 33.29 11.43 10.18
CA SER A 267 33.73 12.71 9.61
C SER A 267 34.47 13.63 10.59
N ASN A 268 34.63 13.24 11.86
CA ASN A 268 35.22 14.09 12.89
C ASN A 268 36.75 14.28 12.71
N PRO A 269 37.30 15.52 12.76
CA PRO A 269 38.75 15.76 12.65
C PRO A 269 39.58 15.20 13.82
N ASP A 270 39.02 15.05 15.03
CA ASP A 270 39.72 14.52 16.21
C ASP A 270 39.81 12.98 16.27
N LYS A 271 39.57 12.30 15.13
CA LYS A 271 39.46 10.83 15.07
C LYS A 271 40.65 10.06 15.62
N SER A 272 41.86 10.64 15.57
CA SER A 272 43.08 10.04 16.14
C SER A 272 43.02 9.89 17.66
N LYS A 273 42.53 10.91 18.38
CA LYS A 273 42.32 10.87 19.84
C LYS A 273 41.26 9.84 20.22
N ILE A 274 40.19 9.76 19.41
CA ILE A 274 39.10 8.79 19.59
C ILE A 274 39.59 7.35 19.40
N TYR A 275 40.42 7.07 18.38
CA TYR A 275 41.01 5.73 18.21
C TYR A 275 41.99 5.37 19.34
N GLN A 276 42.73 6.33 19.90
CA GLN A 276 43.56 6.09 21.10
C GLN A 276 42.70 5.71 22.32
N LEU A 277 41.59 6.41 22.54
CA LEU A 277 40.60 6.09 23.58
C LEU A 277 40.00 4.68 23.42
N MET A 278 39.62 4.32 22.20
CA MET A 278 39.08 3.00 21.87
C MET A 278 40.12 1.89 22.12
N TYR A 279 41.39 2.13 21.78
CA TYR A 279 42.48 1.20 22.05
C TYR A 279 42.77 1.06 23.56
N GLN A 280 42.71 2.15 24.33
CA GLN A 280 42.82 2.09 25.79
C GLN A 280 41.70 1.25 26.41
N MET A 281 40.44 1.45 25.99
CA MET A 281 39.29 0.62 26.39
C MET A 281 39.44 -0.87 26.01
N GLU A 282 39.99 -1.17 24.83
CA GLU A 282 40.32 -2.55 24.41
C GLU A 282 41.43 -3.18 25.27
N SER A 283 42.37 -2.38 25.78
CA SER A 283 43.47 -2.90 26.61
C SER A 283 43.05 -3.24 28.05
N VAL A 284 42.08 -2.52 28.61
CA VAL A 284 41.58 -2.70 30.00
C VAL A 284 40.74 -3.98 30.15
N ASN A 285 40.08 -4.46 29.09
CA ASN A 285 39.18 -5.63 29.12
C ASN A 285 39.87 -6.98 28.79
N LYS A 286 41.19 -7.10 28.94
CA LYS A 286 41.97 -8.31 28.59
C LYS A 286 42.00 -9.40 29.67
N ASP A 287 40.87 -9.72 30.27
CA ASP A 287 40.76 -10.94 31.09
C ASP A 287 40.53 -12.19 30.24
N LYS A 288 41.12 -13.31 30.68
CA LYS A 288 41.23 -14.55 29.89
C LYS A 288 39.85 -15.11 29.47
N PRO A 289 39.72 -15.65 28.24
CA PRO A 289 38.54 -16.43 27.87
C PRO A 289 38.46 -17.71 28.72
N PRO A 290 37.27 -18.09 29.23
CA PRO A 290 37.05 -19.41 29.82
C PRO A 290 37.27 -20.52 28.78
N ALA A 291 37.64 -21.71 29.25
CA ALA A 291 37.93 -22.86 28.40
C ALA A 291 36.71 -23.40 27.64
N LEU A 292 36.97 -24.04 26.50
CA LEU A 292 36.00 -24.75 25.67
C LEU A 292 35.64 -26.14 26.24
N LEU A 293 34.48 -26.66 25.80
CA LEU A 293 33.93 -28.03 25.98
C LEU A 293 33.15 -28.28 27.29
N PRO A 294 32.12 -29.17 27.30
CA PRO A 294 31.90 -30.30 26.39
C PRO A 294 30.63 -30.30 25.50
N SER A 295 30.53 -31.37 24.72
CA SER A 295 29.59 -31.69 23.64
C SER A 295 28.13 -31.91 24.06
N GLU A 296 27.22 -31.79 23.08
CA GLU A 296 25.80 -32.16 23.21
C GLU A 296 25.60 -33.62 23.63
N GLN A 297 25.34 -33.88 24.92
CA GLN A 297 24.71 -35.14 25.36
C GLN A 297 24.05 -35.03 26.74
N ASN A 298 22.83 -34.46 26.77
CA ASN A 298 21.68 -34.96 27.55
C ASN A 298 20.51 -33.96 27.46
N ARG A 299 19.51 -34.26 26.61
CA ARG A 299 18.32 -33.42 26.41
C ARG A 299 17.19 -33.84 27.36
N PRO A 300 16.81 -33.07 28.38
CA PRO A 300 15.52 -33.26 29.02
C PRO A 300 14.41 -32.95 28.01
N LYS A 301 13.52 -33.92 27.72
CA LYS A 301 12.36 -33.76 26.82
C LYS A 301 11.27 -32.88 27.45
N GLY A 302 11.57 -31.61 27.69
CA GLY A 302 10.58 -30.60 28.05
C GLY A 302 9.62 -30.34 26.88
N ARG A 303 8.32 -30.13 27.17
CA ARG A 303 7.35 -29.72 26.15
C ARG A 303 7.82 -28.42 25.49
N GLN A 304 7.91 -28.43 24.15
CA GLN A 304 8.38 -27.30 23.34
C GLN A 304 7.56 -26.02 23.52
N TYR A 305 6.26 -26.15 23.80
CA TYR A 305 5.31 -25.05 23.92
C TYR A 305 4.71 -24.92 25.33
N PRO A 306 4.36 -23.70 25.79
CA PRO A 306 3.70 -23.50 27.07
C PRO A 306 2.34 -24.20 27.15
N THR A 307 1.46 -24.01 26.17
CA THR A 307 0.10 -24.59 26.19
C THR A 307 -0.03 -25.92 25.43
N SER A 308 -1.07 -26.70 25.73
CA SER A 308 -1.42 -27.91 24.96
C SER A 308 -1.91 -27.54 23.55
N ALA A 309 -1.69 -28.42 22.56
CA ALA A 309 -2.09 -28.15 21.17
C ALA A 309 -3.58 -27.86 21.00
N PHE A 310 -4.45 -28.51 21.80
CA PHE A 310 -5.89 -28.26 21.81
C PHE A 310 -6.25 -26.86 22.34
N ASN A 311 -5.60 -26.41 23.43
CA ASN A 311 -5.83 -25.07 23.98
C ASN A 311 -5.22 -23.99 23.08
N GLN A 312 -4.09 -24.26 22.41
CA GLN A 312 -3.56 -23.41 21.33
C GLN A 312 -4.62 -23.24 20.24
N LEU A 313 -5.17 -24.35 19.73
CA LEU A 313 -6.18 -24.33 18.67
C LEU A 313 -7.41 -23.51 19.08
N ILE A 314 -8.04 -23.78 20.22
CA ILE A 314 -9.24 -23.03 20.67
C ILE A 314 -8.94 -21.53 20.83
N THR A 315 -7.83 -21.19 21.47
CA THR A 315 -7.44 -19.79 21.73
C THR A 315 -7.19 -19.05 20.42
N LEU A 316 -6.44 -19.66 19.50
CA LEU A 316 -6.14 -19.11 18.18
C LEU A 316 -7.41 -19.01 17.32
N THR A 317 -8.30 -20.01 17.33
CA THR A 317 -9.55 -19.96 16.55
C THR A 317 -10.43 -18.82 17.06
N ARG A 318 -10.61 -18.68 18.38
CA ARG A 318 -11.36 -17.57 18.98
C ARG A 318 -10.75 -16.21 18.60
N ARG A 319 -9.43 -16.08 18.67
CA ARG A 319 -8.67 -14.87 18.28
C ARG A 319 -8.89 -14.50 16.82
N THR A 320 -8.68 -15.47 15.92
CA THR A 320 -8.77 -15.26 14.47
C THR A 320 -10.21 -14.99 14.04
N THR A 321 -11.18 -15.74 14.56
CA THR A 321 -12.62 -15.51 14.28
C THR A 321 -13.03 -14.08 14.66
N LEU A 322 -12.63 -13.61 15.84
CA LEU A 322 -12.92 -12.24 16.29
C LEU A 322 -12.26 -11.19 15.38
N GLY A 323 -11.02 -11.44 14.94
CA GLY A 323 -10.29 -10.61 13.98
C GLY A 323 -10.95 -10.55 12.60
N THR A 324 -11.42 -11.69 12.07
CA THR A 324 -12.09 -11.83 10.77
C THR A 324 -13.50 -11.21 10.79
N VAL A 325 -14.28 -11.43 11.86
CA VAL A 325 -15.63 -10.83 12.01
C VAL A 325 -15.56 -9.31 12.15
N ARG A 326 -14.56 -8.79 12.86
CA ARG A 326 -14.33 -7.33 12.98
C ARG A 326 -13.62 -6.71 11.77
N ASN A 327 -13.18 -7.51 10.80
CA ASN A 327 -12.62 -7.01 9.53
C ASN A 327 -13.73 -6.55 8.59
N PHE A 328 -14.41 -5.48 8.99
CA PHE A 328 -15.67 -5.00 8.43
C PHE A 328 -15.61 -4.74 6.91
N SER A 329 -14.47 -4.31 6.36
CA SER A 329 -14.36 -4.02 4.92
C SER A 329 -14.36 -5.29 4.06
N LEU A 330 -13.64 -6.34 4.44
CA LEU A 330 -13.47 -7.54 3.60
C LEU A 330 -14.57 -8.58 3.83
N SER A 331 -14.91 -8.88 5.08
CA SER A 331 -15.89 -9.92 5.41
C SER A 331 -17.33 -9.52 5.01
N VAL A 332 -17.69 -8.24 5.19
CA VAL A 332 -19.00 -7.73 4.77
C VAL A 332 -19.10 -7.62 3.25
N LEU A 333 -18.04 -7.18 2.57
CA LEU A 333 -18.02 -7.12 1.10
C LEU A 333 -18.18 -8.51 0.48
N ARG A 334 -17.51 -9.54 1.04
CA ARG A 334 -17.68 -10.95 0.66
C ARG A 334 -19.14 -11.39 0.80
N PHE A 335 -19.77 -11.10 1.95
CA PHE A 335 -21.15 -11.49 2.24
C PHE A 335 -22.18 -10.75 1.35
N ILE A 336 -22.09 -9.43 1.28
CA ILE A 336 -22.98 -8.59 0.46
C ILE A 336 -22.78 -8.89 -1.03
N GLY A 337 -21.53 -9.01 -1.49
CA GLY A 337 -21.22 -9.31 -2.90
C GLY A 337 -21.81 -10.64 -3.37
N LEU A 338 -21.73 -11.69 -2.53
CA LEU A 338 -22.40 -12.96 -2.78
C LEU A 338 -23.93 -12.81 -2.83
N ILE A 339 -24.54 -12.10 -1.88
CA ILE A 339 -26.01 -11.90 -1.87
C ILE A 339 -26.47 -11.11 -3.11
N ILE A 340 -25.80 -10.01 -3.46
CA ILE A 340 -26.14 -9.21 -4.64
C ILE A 340 -26.00 -10.05 -5.91
N PHE A 341 -24.89 -10.78 -6.07
CA PHE A 341 -24.68 -11.64 -7.24
C PHE A 341 -25.70 -12.80 -7.29
N SER A 342 -26.10 -13.37 -6.15
CA SER A 342 -27.14 -14.41 -6.08
C SER A 342 -28.52 -13.89 -6.47
N LEU A 343 -28.93 -12.73 -5.92
CA LEU A 343 -30.18 -12.08 -6.31
C LEU A 343 -30.19 -11.76 -7.80
N PHE A 344 -29.08 -11.26 -8.33
CA PHE A 344 -28.94 -10.92 -9.74
C PHE A 344 -29.00 -12.15 -10.65
N MET A 345 -28.23 -13.20 -10.35
CA MET A 345 -28.28 -14.48 -11.06
C MET A 345 -29.66 -15.14 -10.97
N GLY A 346 -30.29 -15.15 -9.80
CA GLY A 346 -31.62 -15.71 -9.59
C GLY A 346 -32.72 -14.95 -10.34
N LEU A 347 -32.57 -13.65 -10.57
CA LEU A 347 -33.47 -12.85 -11.41
C LEU A 347 -33.25 -13.09 -12.91
N ILE A 348 -31.99 -13.30 -13.35
CA ILE A 348 -31.66 -13.66 -14.74
C ILE A 348 -32.20 -15.04 -15.08
N TYR A 349 -31.86 -16.05 -14.28
CA TYR A 349 -32.18 -17.47 -14.49
C TYR A 349 -33.51 -17.85 -13.84
N ARG A 350 -34.43 -16.90 -13.69
CA ARG A 350 -35.67 -17.08 -12.95
C ARG A 350 -36.48 -18.24 -13.51
N ASP A 351 -36.95 -19.11 -12.61
CA ASP A 351 -37.81 -20.27 -12.92
C ASP A 351 -37.21 -21.32 -13.91
N ILE A 352 -35.93 -21.19 -14.31
CA ILE A 352 -35.32 -21.98 -15.39
C ILE A 352 -35.18 -23.49 -15.09
N GLY A 353 -35.12 -23.88 -13.81
CA GLY A 353 -35.02 -25.28 -13.37
C GLY A 353 -36.29 -26.12 -13.59
N LYS A 354 -37.40 -25.49 -14.01
CA LYS A 354 -38.70 -26.12 -14.24
C LYS A 354 -38.85 -26.76 -15.63
N ASP A 355 -38.08 -26.32 -16.62
CA ASP A 355 -38.23 -26.71 -18.03
C ASP A 355 -36.98 -27.47 -18.54
N ALA A 356 -37.20 -28.62 -19.20
CA ALA A 356 -36.14 -29.40 -19.84
C ALA A 356 -35.48 -28.66 -21.01
N SER A 357 -36.22 -27.79 -21.72
CA SER A 357 -35.73 -27.06 -22.89
C SER A 357 -34.54 -26.15 -22.55
N ASN A 358 -34.50 -25.65 -21.30
CA ASN A 358 -33.49 -24.72 -20.80
C ASN A 358 -32.38 -25.41 -19.99
N ILE A 359 -32.19 -26.72 -20.15
CA ILE A 359 -31.19 -27.48 -19.38
C ILE A 359 -29.77 -26.90 -19.53
N ILE A 360 -29.37 -26.45 -20.72
CA ILE A 360 -28.06 -25.82 -20.97
C ILE A 360 -27.89 -24.55 -20.13
N SER A 361 -28.91 -23.68 -20.11
CA SER A 361 -28.91 -22.43 -19.35
C SER A 361 -28.95 -22.68 -17.82
N ASN A 362 -29.66 -23.71 -17.35
CA ASN A 362 -29.59 -24.14 -15.94
C ASN A 362 -28.19 -24.66 -15.57
N THR A 363 -27.56 -25.43 -16.48
CA THR A 363 -26.20 -25.94 -16.36
C THR A 363 -25.16 -24.81 -16.36
N ALA A 364 -25.37 -23.75 -17.14
CA ALA A 364 -24.59 -22.52 -17.11
C ALA A 364 -24.67 -21.82 -15.75
N PHE A 365 -25.89 -21.58 -15.24
CA PHE A 365 -26.13 -20.98 -13.93
C PHE A 365 -25.34 -21.67 -12.81
N ILE A 366 -25.33 -23.01 -12.78
CA ILE A 366 -24.59 -23.82 -11.80
C ILE A 366 -23.07 -23.55 -11.88
N ASN A 367 -22.49 -23.64 -13.08
CA ASN A 367 -21.03 -23.50 -13.26
C ASN A 367 -20.54 -22.07 -12.97
N LEU A 368 -21.28 -21.06 -13.42
CA LEU A 368 -20.99 -19.65 -13.15
C LEU A 368 -21.11 -19.30 -11.66
N SER A 369 -22.11 -19.88 -10.98
CA SER A 369 -22.28 -19.76 -9.54
C SER A 369 -21.08 -20.35 -8.78
N LEU A 370 -20.67 -21.58 -9.11
CA LEU A 370 -19.48 -22.21 -8.52
C LEU A 370 -18.20 -21.41 -8.78
N ALA A 371 -18.03 -20.87 -9.99
CA ALA A 371 -16.86 -20.06 -10.34
C ALA A 371 -16.78 -18.79 -9.49
N ASN A 372 -17.91 -18.09 -9.31
CA ASN A 372 -17.99 -16.91 -8.44
C ASN A 372 -17.75 -17.25 -6.96
N ILE A 373 -18.32 -18.36 -6.47
CA ILE A 373 -18.08 -18.87 -5.11
C ILE A 373 -16.58 -19.07 -4.89
N VAL A 374 -15.87 -19.75 -5.80
CA VAL A 374 -14.43 -19.99 -5.64
C VAL A 374 -13.62 -18.69 -5.73
N PHE A 375 -13.93 -17.84 -6.70
CA PHE A 375 -13.25 -16.55 -6.90
C PHE A 375 -13.36 -15.63 -5.66
N VAL A 376 -14.59 -15.32 -5.21
CA VAL A 376 -14.83 -14.39 -4.10
C VAL A 376 -14.23 -14.90 -2.78
N ASN A 377 -14.31 -16.22 -2.54
CA ASN A 377 -13.80 -16.81 -1.31
C ASN A 377 -12.26 -16.88 -1.25
N SER A 378 -11.59 -17.10 -2.39
CA SER A 378 -10.12 -17.17 -2.44
C SER A 378 -9.46 -15.78 -2.40
N VAL A 379 -9.96 -14.80 -3.14
CA VAL A 379 -9.41 -13.42 -3.17
C VAL A 379 -9.44 -12.76 -1.79
N ALA A 380 -10.48 -13.01 -0.98
CA ALA A 380 -10.56 -12.51 0.39
C ALA A 380 -9.41 -13.00 1.29
N VAL A 381 -8.96 -14.24 1.10
CA VAL A 381 -7.85 -14.81 1.86
C VAL A 381 -6.50 -14.27 1.35
N ILE A 382 -6.33 -14.17 0.02
CA ILE A 382 -5.10 -13.62 -0.60
C ILE A 382 -4.81 -12.18 -0.14
N LEU A 383 -5.84 -11.35 0.03
CA LEU A 383 -5.70 -9.97 0.49
C LEU A 383 -5.41 -9.83 2.01
N SER A 384 -5.80 -10.80 2.84
CA SER A 384 -5.68 -10.73 4.30
C SER A 384 -4.49 -11.50 4.85
N PHE A 385 -4.30 -12.75 4.43
CA PHE A 385 -3.33 -13.68 5.02
C PHE A 385 -1.87 -13.19 5.01
N PRO A 386 -1.33 -12.59 3.94
CA PRO A 386 0.06 -12.11 3.95
C PRO A 386 0.34 -11.04 5.01
N THR A 387 -0.68 -10.27 5.43
CA THR A 387 -0.53 -9.29 6.52
C THR A 387 -0.48 -9.96 7.89
N GLU A 388 -1.32 -10.98 8.12
CA GLU A 388 -1.35 -11.79 9.35
C GLU A 388 -0.08 -12.63 9.53
N ALA A 389 0.51 -13.09 8.42
CA ALA A 389 1.73 -13.90 8.40
C ALA A 389 2.92 -13.24 9.12
N SER A 390 3.01 -11.90 9.09
CA SER A 390 4.05 -11.14 9.81
C SER A 390 3.97 -11.33 11.34
N VAL A 391 2.76 -11.29 11.90
CA VAL A 391 2.51 -11.53 13.33
C VAL A 391 2.76 -13.00 13.66
N PHE A 392 2.29 -13.92 12.81
CA PHE A 392 2.54 -15.35 12.95
C PHE A 392 4.04 -15.68 13.02
N LEU A 393 4.86 -15.13 12.12
CA LEU A 393 6.31 -15.37 12.11
C LEU A 393 7.00 -14.88 13.39
N ARG A 394 6.54 -13.75 13.95
CA ARG A 394 7.03 -13.21 15.23
C ARG A 394 6.64 -14.13 16.41
N GLU A 395 5.38 -14.53 16.49
CA GLU A 395 4.85 -15.39 17.57
C GLU A 395 5.43 -16.82 17.50
N TYR A 396 5.67 -17.34 16.29
CA TYR A 396 6.35 -18.61 16.06
C TYR A 396 7.83 -18.59 16.49
N ARG A 397 8.59 -17.54 16.13
CA ARG A 397 9.98 -17.35 16.60
C ARG A 397 10.08 -17.24 18.12
N ALA A 398 9.04 -16.69 18.76
CA ALA A 398 8.90 -16.64 20.21
C ALA A 398 8.35 -17.93 20.85
N ASN A 399 8.25 -19.05 20.11
CA ASN A 399 7.72 -20.35 20.56
C ASN A 399 6.34 -20.28 21.25
N CYS A 400 5.45 -19.37 20.82
CA CYS A 400 4.14 -19.20 21.45
C CYS A 400 3.20 -20.39 21.18
N TYR A 401 3.24 -20.94 19.96
CA TYR A 401 2.39 -22.05 19.52
C TYR A 401 2.96 -22.73 18.27
N SER A 402 2.40 -23.89 17.92
CA SER A 402 2.79 -24.67 16.74
C SER A 402 2.17 -24.19 15.42
N VAL A 403 2.88 -24.40 14.31
CA VAL A 403 2.38 -24.08 12.95
C VAL A 403 1.05 -24.77 12.65
N ALA A 404 0.90 -26.04 13.03
CA ALA A 404 -0.32 -26.81 12.84
C ALA A 404 -1.52 -26.23 13.60
N ALA A 405 -1.34 -25.81 14.86
CA ALA A 405 -2.42 -25.17 15.64
C ALA A 405 -2.88 -23.85 14.98
N TYR A 406 -1.95 -23.04 14.48
CA TYR A 406 -2.29 -21.82 13.75
C TYR A 406 -3.02 -22.10 12.43
N TYR A 407 -2.50 -23.00 11.60
CA TYR A 407 -3.13 -23.36 10.31
C TYR A 407 -4.56 -23.86 10.49
N CYS A 408 -4.77 -24.84 11.38
CA CYS A 408 -6.12 -25.33 11.68
C CYS A 408 -7.02 -24.23 12.25
N SER A 409 -6.49 -23.35 13.11
CA SER A 409 -7.28 -22.23 13.64
C SER A 409 -7.75 -21.23 12.59
N LYS A 410 -6.92 -20.99 11.57
CA LYS A 410 -7.25 -20.08 10.45
C LYS A 410 -8.35 -20.67 9.58
N LEU A 411 -8.27 -21.98 9.27
CA LEU A 411 -9.32 -22.70 8.55
C LEU A 411 -10.67 -22.62 9.29
N PHE A 412 -10.71 -22.95 10.58
CA PHE A 412 -11.96 -22.90 11.36
C PHE A 412 -12.52 -21.48 11.53
N ALA A 413 -11.65 -20.48 11.70
CA ALA A 413 -12.08 -19.10 11.88
C ALA A 413 -12.71 -18.49 10.61
N ASP A 414 -12.13 -18.77 9.45
CA ASP A 414 -12.63 -18.24 8.18
C ASP A 414 -13.79 -19.09 7.60
N PHE A 415 -14.02 -20.31 8.11
CA PHE A 415 -15.15 -21.17 7.73
C PHE A 415 -16.52 -20.58 8.11
N ILE A 416 -16.67 -19.96 9.29
CA ILE A 416 -17.96 -19.40 9.73
C ILE A 416 -18.49 -18.32 8.77
N PRO A 417 -17.74 -17.25 8.43
CA PRO A 417 -18.21 -16.24 7.48
C PRO A 417 -18.33 -16.79 6.04
N MET A 418 -17.55 -17.82 5.67
CA MET A 418 -17.74 -18.55 4.41
C MET A 418 -19.10 -19.23 4.37
N MET A 419 -19.40 -20.04 5.38
CA MET A 419 -20.62 -20.83 5.47
C MET A 419 -21.84 -19.91 5.46
N ALA A 420 -21.83 -18.84 6.27
CA ALA A 420 -22.93 -17.86 6.27
C ALA A 420 -23.16 -17.24 4.88
N GLY A 421 -22.11 -16.73 4.23
CA GLY A 421 -22.20 -16.11 2.90
C GLY A 421 -22.63 -17.08 1.81
N ASN A 422 -22.06 -18.28 1.80
CA ASN A 422 -22.40 -19.32 0.82
C ASN A 422 -23.81 -19.87 1.04
N CYS A 423 -24.29 -20.02 2.29
CA CYS A 423 -25.65 -20.43 2.58
C CYS A 423 -26.67 -19.40 2.08
N CYS A 424 -26.46 -18.11 2.34
CA CYS A 424 -27.31 -17.06 1.76
C CYS A 424 -27.25 -17.07 0.23
N PHE A 425 -26.04 -17.23 -0.35
CA PHE A 425 -25.85 -17.33 -1.79
C PHE A 425 -26.67 -18.46 -2.41
N PHE A 426 -26.51 -19.71 -1.95
CA PHE A 426 -27.20 -20.84 -2.59
C PHE A 426 -28.69 -20.84 -2.31
N THR A 427 -29.12 -20.43 -1.11
CA THR A 427 -30.56 -20.40 -0.76
C THR A 427 -31.34 -19.45 -1.67
N ILE A 428 -30.82 -18.22 -1.89
CA ILE A 428 -31.46 -17.24 -2.77
C ILE A 428 -31.50 -17.74 -4.21
N GLY A 429 -30.37 -18.21 -4.75
CA GLY A 429 -30.28 -18.65 -6.14
C GLY A 429 -31.11 -19.90 -6.43
N TYR A 430 -31.14 -20.87 -5.53
CA TYR A 430 -31.85 -22.14 -5.71
C TYR A 430 -33.37 -21.94 -5.84
N PHE A 431 -33.96 -21.14 -4.95
CA PHE A 431 -35.40 -20.87 -5.00
C PHE A 431 -35.80 -19.92 -6.13
N LEU A 432 -35.01 -18.88 -6.43
CA LEU A 432 -35.32 -17.96 -7.53
C LEU A 432 -35.22 -18.64 -8.91
N THR A 433 -34.27 -19.55 -9.11
CA THR A 433 -34.13 -20.32 -10.36
C THR A 433 -35.14 -21.47 -10.50
N GLY A 434 -36.03 -21.67 -9.53
CA GLY A 434 -37.09 -22.69 -9.60
C GLY A 434 -36.58 -24.14 -9.58
N GLN A 435 -35.48 -24.41 -8.87
CA GLN A 435 -35.02 -25.79 -8.65
C GLN A 435 -36.04 -26.58 -7.79
N PRO A 436 -36.04 -27.93 -7.82
CA PRO A 436 -36.99 -28.74 -7.07
C PRO A 436 -36.93 -28.47 -5.56
N ALA A 437 -38.07 -28.22 -4.91
CA ALA A 437 -38.13 -27.84 -3.50
C ALA A 437 -37.90 -29.01 -2.50
N GLU A 438 -37.42 -30.16 -2.97
CA GLU A 438 -37.15 -31.34 -2.15
C GLU A 438 -35.94 -31.12 -1.22
N LEU A 439 -36.11 -31.39 0.07
CA LEU A 439 -35.10 -31.13 1.10
C LEU A 439 -33.77 -31.84 0.82
N GLU A 440 -33.80 -33.08 0.35
CA GLU A 440 -32.58 -33.85 0.03
C GLU A 440 -31.77 -33.22 -1.10
N ARG A 441 -32.45 -32.77 -2.17
CA ARG A 441 -31.79 -32.11 -3.32
C ARG A 441 -31.21 -30.75 -2.93
N PHE A 442 -31.94 -29.99 -2.11
CA PHE A 442 -31.48 -28.70 -1.57
C PHE A 442 -30.23 -28.87 -0.69
N LEU A 443 -30.26 -29.84 0.24
CA LEU A 443 -29.12 -30.12 1.12
C LEU A 443 -27.91 -30.67 0.34
N GLY A 444 -28.14 -31.53 -0.66
CA GLY A 444 -27.08 -32.04 -1.56
C GLY A 444 -26.40 -30.91 -2.35
N TYR A 445 -27.19 -30.00 -2.94
CA TYR A 445 -26.67 -28.82 -3.63
C TYR A 445 -25.87 -27.91 -2.68
N GLY A 446 -26.44 -27.60 -1.51
CA GLY A 446 -25.81 -26.76 -0.49
C GLY A 446 -24.48 -27.34 0.03
N LEU A 447 -24.40 -28.65 0.24
CA LEU A 447 -23.17 -29.33 0.67
C LEU A 447 -22.03 -29.15 -0.35
N VAL A 448 -22.31 -29.35 -1.64
CA VAL A 448 -21.30 -29.18 -2.70
C VAL A 448 -20.84 -27.72 -2.78
N VAL A 449 -21.75 -26.75 -2.68
CA VAL A 449 -21.41 -25.32 -2.64
C VAL A 449 -20.54 -24.97 -1.43
N LEU A 450 -20.80 -25.55 -0.26
CA LEU A 450 -19.97 -25.34 0.94
C LEU A 450 -18.58 -25.97 0.80
N LEU A 451 -18.47 -27.16 0.22
CA LEU A 451 -17.18 -27.82 -0.06
C LEU A 451 -16.35 -27.03 -1.08
N MET A 452 -16.96 -26.49 -2.14
CA MET A 452 -16.29 -25.63 -3.11
C MET A 452 -15.84 -24.30 -2.48
N GLY A 453 -16.62 -23.75 -1.55
CA GLY A 453 -16.19 -22.65 -0.69
C GLY A 453 -14.95 -22.99 0.13
N TRP A 454 -14.93 -24.17 0.77
CA TRP A 454 -13.81 -24.61 1.62
C TRP A 454 -12.53 -24.80 0.79
N PHE A 455 -12.64 -25.45 -0.37
CA PHE A 455 -11.54 -25.57 -1.34
C PHE A 455 -10.94 -24.20 -1.69
N ALA A 456 -11.79 -23.21 -1.98
CA ALA A 456 -11.36 -21.86 -2.33
C ALA A 456 -10.57 -21.16 -1.20
N GLN A 457 -10.90 -21.43 0.06
CA GLN A 457 -10.15 -20.89 1.20
C GLN A 457 -8.77 -21.54 1.31
N ILE A 458 -8.66 -22.86 1.21
CA ILE A 458 -7.36 -23.56 1.20
C ILE A 458 -6.49 -23.05 0.05
N TYR A 459 -7.08 -22.93 -1.15
CA TYR A 459 -6.40 -22.37 -2.32
C TYR A 459 -5.88 -20.94 -2.06
N GLY A 460 -6.71 -20.08 -1.45
CA GLY A 460 -6.33 -18.72 -1.08
C GLY A 460 -5.20 -18.64 -0.06
N ILE A 461 -5.19 -19.52 0.97
CA ILE A 461 -4.06 -19.62 1.93
C ILE A 461 -2.79 -20.05 1.19
N CYS A 462 -2.87 -21.08 0.34
CA CYS A 462 -1.73 -21.58 -0.43
C CYS A 462 -1.11 -20.48 -1.30
N SER A 463 -1.94 -19.74 -2.05
CA SER A 463 -1.49 -18.59 -2.85
C SER A 463 -0.85 -17.50 -1.99
N GLY A 464 -1.45 -17.16 -0.83
CA GLY A 464 -0.92 -16.16 0.10
C GLY A 464 0.36 -16.57 0.85
N CYS A 465 0.70 -17.87 0.89
CA CYS A 465 1.98 -18.35 1.39
C CYS A 465 3.12 -18.21 0.38
N VAL A 466 2.82 -18.36 -0.92
CA VAL A 466 3.83 -18.44 -1.99
C VAL A 466 4.06 -17.09 -2.68
N PHE A 467 3.00 -16.30 -2.86
CA PHE A 467 3.01 -15.10 -3.68
C PHE A 467 2.77 -13.82 -2.87
N SER A 468 3.27 -12.68 -3.39
CA SER A 468 2.84 -11.38 -2.90
C SER A 468 1.36 -11.14 -3.24
N ILE A 469 0.71 -10.20 -2.54
CA ILE A 469 -0.70 -9.86 -2.75
C ILE A 469 -0.99 -9.54 -4.23
N GLU A 470 -0.11 -8.78 -4.88
CA GLU A 470 -0.22 -8.40 -6.30
C GLU A 470 -0.19 -9.63 -7.22
N ILE A 471 0.79 -10.52 -7.03
CA ILE A 471 0.99 -11.71 -7.88
C ILE A 471 -0.11 -12.75 -7.62
N GLY A 472 -0.46 -13.01 -6.36
CA GLY A 472 -1.50 -13.97 -6.00
C GLY A 472 -2.89 -13.58 -6.54
N THR A 473 -3.22 -12.29 -6.49
CA THR A 473 -4.49 -11.76 -7.02
C THR A 473 -4.56 -11.86 -8.54
N PHE A 474 -3.43 -11.70 -9.24
CA PHE A 474 -3.35 -11.88 -10.69
C PHE A 474 -3.39 -13.35 -11.12
N LEU A 475 -2.70 -14.25 -10.39
CA LEU A 475 -2.60 -15.67 -10.74
C LEU A 475 -3.84 -16.49 -10.39
N MET A 476 -4.59 -16.12 -9.34
CA MET A 476 -5.76 -16.89 -8.90
C MET A 476 -6.76 -17.17 -10.04
N PRO A 477 -7.21 -16.18 -10.84
CA PRO A 477 -8.20 -16.40 -11.90
C PRO A 477 -7.59 -17.12 -13.12
N SER A 478 -6.30 -16.87 -13.38
CA SER A 478 -5.51 -17.60 -14.37
C SER A 478 -5.45 -19.10 -14.07
N SER A 479 -5.45 -19.49 -12.79
CA SER A 479 -5.55 -20.90 -12.38
C SER A 479 -6.99 -21.45 -12.33
N LEU A 480 -7.97 -20.58 -12.09
CA LEU A 480 -9.39 -20.95 -12.01
C LEU A 480 -9.93 -21.43 -13.36
N LEU A 481 -9.54 -20.75 -14.44
CA LEU A 481 -10.02 -21.07 -15.78
C LEU A 481 -9.70 -22.51 -16.23
N PRO A 482 -8.46 -23.04 -16.12
CA PRO A 482 -8.18 -24.45 -16.36
C PRO A 482 -9.11 -25.39 -15.57
N MET A 483 -9.31 -25.11 -14.28
CA MET A 483 -10.18 -25.94 -13.44
C MET A 483 -11.63 -25.90 -13.94
N LEU A 484 -12.14 -24.73 -14.32
CA LEU A 484 -13.49 -24.53 -14.85
C LEU A 484 -13.68 -25.22 -16.22
N LEU A 485 -12.70 -25.13 -17.12
CA LEU A 485 -12.71 -25.76 -18.44
C LEU A 485 -12.81 -27.29 -18.34
N PHE A 486 -11.99 -27.91 -17.47
CA PHE A 486 -12.06 -29.33 -17.18
C PHE A 486 -13.30 -29.73 -16.32
N GLY A 487 -14.23 -28.80 -16.05
CA GLY A 487 -15.48 -29.05 -15.33
C GLY A 487 -16.53 -29.83 -16.12
N GLY A 488 -16.39 -29.96 -17.44
CA GLY A 488 -17.27 -30.77 -18.29
C GLY A 488 -18.47 -30.04 -18.90
N PHE A 489 -18.64 -28.75 -18.64
CA PHE A 489 -19.68 -27.91 -19.27
C PHE A 489 -19.20 -27.28 -20.59
N PHE A 490 -17.99 -26.70 -20.60
CA PHE A 490 -17.46 -25.97 -21.75
C PHE A 490 -16.82 -26.86 -22.83
N ILE A 491 -16.48 -28.10 -22.48
CA ILE A 491 -16.01 -29.15 -23.39
C ILE A 491 -16.42 -30.50 -22.81
N ARG A 492 -16.87 -31.44 -23.66
CA ARG A 492 -17.31 -32.76 -23.22
C ARG A 492 -16.13 -33.72 -23.01
N PHE A 493 -16.30 -34.75 -22.17
CA PHE A 493 -15.22 -35.69 -21.83
C PHE A 493 -14.80 -36.59 -23.01
N ASP A 494 -15.72 -36.88 -23.93
CA ASP A 494 -15.48 -37.59 -25.18
C ASP A 494 -14.72 -36.73 -26.21
N GLU A 495 -14.92 -35.41 -26.22
CA GLU A 495 -14.23 -34.46 -27.11
C GLU A 495 -12.76 -34.17 -26.73
N LEU A 496 -12.39 -34.37 -25.47
CA LEU A 496 -11.04 -34.13 -24.98
C LEU A 496 -10.02 -35.10 -25.59
N SER A 497 -8.85 -34.57 -25.98
CA SER A 497 -7.72 -35.39 -26.44
C SER A 497 -7.23 -36.35 -25.35
N VAL A 498 -6.77 -37.55 -25.74
CA VAL A 498 -6.44 -38.64 -24.80
C VAL A 498 -5.41 -38.21 -23.75
N ALA A 499 -4.44 -37.36 -24.13
CA ALA A 499 -3.41 -36.84 -23.23
C ALA A 499 -3.95 -35.89 -22.13
N LEU A 500 -5.10 -35.23 -22.35
CA LEU A 500 -5.70 -34.29 -21.41
C LEU A 500 -6.71 -34.95 -20.46
N LYS A 501 -7.24 -36.14 -20.79
CA LYS A 501 -8.24 -36.85 -19.96
C LYS A 501 -7.80 -37.04 -18.49
N PRO A 502 -6.51 -37.30 -18.15
CA PRO A 502 -6.06 -37.34 -16.75
C PRO A 502 -6.25 -36.03 -15.98
N LEU A 503 -6.16 -34.86 -16.64
CA LEU A 503 -6.32 -33.56 -15.98
C LEU A 503 -7.74 -33.31 -15.49
N VAL A 504 -8.75 -33.94 -16.09
CA VAL A 504 -10.16 -33.85 -15.67
C VAL A 504 -10.33 -34.30 -14.22
N TYR A 505 -9.59 -35.33 -13.79
CA TYR A 505 -9.62 -35.84 -12.41
C TYR A 505 -8.93 -34.90 -11.41
N THR A 506 -8.24 -33.85 -11.85
CA THR A 506 -7.67 -32.82 -10.98
C THR A 506 -8.61 -31.63 -10.76
N SER A 507 -9.68 -31.49 -11.56
CA SER A 507 -10.60 -30.36 -11.45
C SER A 507 -11.65 -30.58 -10.35
N PRO A 508 -11.71 -29.72 -9.30
CA PRO A 508 -12.78 -29.77 -8.33
C PRO A 508 -14.14 -29.39 -8.95
N PHE A 509 -14.15 -28.60 -10.03
CA PHE A 509 -15.37 -28.25 -10.77
C PHE A 509 -16.00 -29.49 -11.40
N GLY A 510 -15.21 -30.42 -11.96
CA GLY A 510 -15.74 -31.64 -12.56
C GLY A 510 -16.46 -32.54 -11.55
N TYR A 511 -15.96 -32.65 -10.31
CA TYR A 511 -16.64 -33.37 -9.24
C TYR A 511 -17.87 -32.63 -8.71
N ALA A 512 -17.74 -31.32 -8.47
CA ALA A 512 -18.86 -30.49 -8.01
C ALA A 512 -20.03 -30.49 -9.03
N PHE A 513 -19.70 -30.41 -10.31
CA PHE A 513 -20.66 -30.46 -11.40
C PHE A 513 -21.40 -31.80 -11.47
N LYS A 514 -20.68 -32.92 -11.43
CA LYS A 514 -21.28 -34.27 -11.38
C LYS A 514 -22.17 -34.47 -10.15
N ALA A 515 -21.69 -34.05 -8.97
CA ALA A 515 -22.43 -34.19 -7.72
C ALA A 515 -23.73 -33.34 -7.71
N ILE A 516 -23.68 -32.11 -8.21
CA ILE A 516 -24.87 -31.26 -8.36
C ILE A 516 -25.82 -31.81 -9.44
N GLY A 517 -25.29 -32.29 -10.57
CA GLY A 517 -26.09 -32.93 -11.61
C GLY A 517 -26.85 -34.15 -11.07
N GLN A 518 -26.19 -35.01 -10.30
CA GLN A 518 -26.82 -36.14 -9.63
C GLN A 518 -27.84 -35.69 -8.55
N ALA A 519 -27.55 -34.64 -7.77
CA ALA A 519 -28.46 -34.12 -6.76
C ALA A 519 -29.72 -33.45 -7.35
N LEU A 520 -29.64 -32.84 -8.53
CA LEU A 520 -30.78 -32.17 -9.18
C LEU A 520 -31.59 -33.11 -10.08
N TYR A 521 -30.92 -33.95 -10.87
CA TYR A 521 -31.53 -34.76 -11.94
C TYR A 521 -31.52 -36.27 -11.68
N GLY A 522 -30.81 -36.75 -10.66
CA GLY A 522 -30.85 -38.15 -10.23
C GLY A 522 -32.18 -38.53 -9.56
N ASN A 523 -32.30 -39.83 -9.23
CA ASN A 523 -33.42 -40.42 -8.48
C ASN A 523 -34.81 -40.09 -9.05
N ASN A 524 -35.13 -40.65 -10.23
CA ASN A 524 -36.48 -40.71 -10.81
C ASN A 524 -37.31 -39.41 -10.74
N ARG A 525 -36.77 -38.29 -11.26
CA ARG A 525 -37.57 -37.08 -11.50
C ARG A 525 -38.58 -37.35 -12.62
N THR A 526 -39.84 -37.64 -12.27
CA THR A 526 -40.93 -37.91 -13.22
C THR A 526 -41.43 -36.64 -13.93
N ASP A 527 -41.26 -35.48 -13.28
CA ASP A 527 -41.96 -34.26 -13.65
C ASP A 527 -41.00 -33.26 -14.31
N VAL A 528 -40.79 -33.46 -15.62
CA VAL A 528 -40.28 -32.41 -16.51
C VAL A 528 -41.13 -32.41 -17.78
N GLY A 529 -41.90 -31.33 -17.97
CA GLY A 529 -42.87 -31.26 -19.07
C GLY A 529 -42.17 -31.25 -20.43
N VAL A 530 -42.47 -32.26 -21.27
CA VAL A 530 -42.03 -32.31 -22.66
C VAL A 530 -43.24 -32.09 -23.56
N GLN A 531 -43.31 -30.94 -24.23
CA GLN A 531 -44.20 -30.78 -25.38
C GLN A 531 -43.49 -31.34 -26.63
N ALA A 532 -44.12 -32.33 -27.27
CA ALA A 532 -43.56 -33.01 -28.42
C ALA A 532 -43.57 -32.12 -29.67
N ILE A 533 -42.44 -32.04 -30.36
CA ILE A 533 -42.35 -31.53 -31.73
C ILE A 533 -41.94 -32.70 -32.63
N THR A 534 -42.92 -33.33 -33.28
CA THR A 534 -42.71 -34.39 -34.27
C THR A 534 -43.09 -33.91 -35.67
N GLY A 535 -42.11 -33.94 -36.57
CA GLY A 535 -42.25 -34.22 -38.01
C GLY A 535 -43.03 -33.24 -38.90
N ARG A 536 -42.31 -32.67 -39.88
CA ARG A 536 -42.62 -32.88 -41.32
C ARG A 536 -41.52 -32.32 -42.24
N THR A 537 -41.28 -33.05 -43.32
CA THR A 537 -40.53 -32.63 -44.51
C THR A 537 -41.31 -31.58 -45.33
N TYR A 538 -40.62 -30.67 -46.02
CA TYR A 538 -40.94 -30.23 -47.40
C TYR A 538 -39.75 -29.49 -48.05
N THR A 539 -39.76 -29.40 -49.37
CA THR A 539 -38.61 -29.15 -50.25
C THR A 539 -38.67 -27.79 -50.97
N ASN A 540 -37.48 -27.21 -51.23
CA ASN A 540 -37.12 -26.17 -52.22
C ASN A 540 -38.03 -24.93 -52.46
N PRO A 541 -37.55 -23.70 -52.19
CA PRO A 541 -38.04 -22.49 -52.85
C PRO A 541 -37.38 -22.33 -54.25
N THR A 542 -38.03 -21.60 -55.17
CA THR A 542 -37.41 -21.22 -56.46
C THR A 542 -37.69 -19.77 -56.87
N LYS A 543 -36.69 -19.19 -57.57
CA LYS A 543 -36.69 -17.95 -58.38
C LYS A 543 -36.61 -16.57 -57.69
N LEU A 544 -35.35 -16.12 -57.60
CA LEU A 544 -34.82 -14.87 -58.19
C LEU A 544 -35.81 -13.92 -58.88
N SER A 545 -35.66 -12.61 -58.66
CA SER A 545 -35.05 -11.71 -59.69
C SER A 545 -34.70 -10.29 -59.20
N SER A 546 -33.40 -9.98 -59.28
CA SER A 546 -32.75 -8.72 -59.68
C SER A 546 -33.49 -7.36 -59.63
N GLY A 547 -32.83 -6.38 -58.98
CA GLY A 547 -32.91 -4.94 -59.27
C GLY A 547 -31.58 -4.26 -58.87
N LEU A 548 -30.97 -3.47 -59.75
CA LEU A 548 -29.57 -3.00 -59.66
C LEU A 548 -29.48 -1.52 -60.13
N VAL A 549 -28.35 -0.82 -59.87
CA VAL A 549 -27.95 0.51 -60.42
C VAL A 549 -28.72 1.71 -59.77
N THR A 550 -28.18 2.90 -59.40
CA THR A 550 -26.90 3.63 -59.67
C THR A 550 -26.48 4.57 -58.52
N MET A 551 -25.22 5.04 -58.53
CA MET A 551 -24.65 6.12 -57.68
C MET A 551 -24.95 7.55 -58.20
N GLN A 552 -24.69 8.62 -57.39
CA GLN A 552 -23.65 9.64 -57.67
C GLN A 552 -23.42 10.64 -56.48
N PRO A 553 -22.27 11.39 -56.42
CA PRO A 553 -21.80 12.19 -55.26
C PRO A 553 -21.65 13.72 -55.58
N VAL A 554 -20.60 14.42 -55.09
CA VAL A 554 -20.16 15.83 -55.37
C VAL A 554 -20.86 16.92 -54.51
N GLU A 555 -20.21 17.83 -53.75
CA GLU A 555 -18.76 17.95 -53.37
C GLU A 555 -18.46 18.74 -52.03
N SER A 556 -17.65 19.80 -52.05
CA SER A 556 -16.84 20.44 -50.99
C SER A 556 -17.00 21.99 -50.90
N ASP A 557 -16.45 22.63 -49.85
CA ASP A 557 -15.38 23.66 -49.99
C ASP A 557 -14.86 24.30 -48.68
N HIS A 558 -13.69 24.95 -48.78
CA HIS A 558 -12.78 25.38 -47.68
C HIS A 558 -12.82 26.89 -47.36
N VAL A 559 -12.05 27.36 -46.35
CA VAL A 559 -11.07 28.50 -46.40
C VAL A 559 -10.53 28.87 -44.98
N THR A 560 -9.50 29.74 -44.88
CA THR A 560 -8.32 29.59 -44.00
C THR A 560 -7.93 30.85 -43.19
N ILE A 561 -7.34 30.64 -41.99
CA ILE A 561 -6.40 31.42 -41.10
C ILE A 561 -5.95 32.84 -41.53
N PRO A 562 -5.67 33.78 -40.57
CA PRO A 562 -4.27 34.24 -40.39
C PRO A 562 -3.79 34.47 -38.92
N LEU A 563 -2.47 34.57 -38.73
CA LEU A 563 -1.75 34.81 -37.46
C LEU A 563 -1.38 36.30 -37.24
N VAL A 564 -1.15 36.72 -35.98
CA VAL A 564 -0.33 37.91 -35.61
C VAL A 564 0.57 37.60 -34.40
N SER A 565 1.68 38.35 -34.25
CA SER A 565 2.92 37.91 -33.60
C SER A 565 3.28 38.58 -32.25
N THR A 566 4.17 37.89 -31.52
CA THR A 566 5.30 38.38 -30.67
C THR A 566 5.15 39.58 -29.71
N GLY A 567 5.56 39.36 -28.46
CA GLY A 567 5.94 40.41 -27.50
C GLY A 567 6.93 39.91 -26.46
N ASN A 568 8.17 40.42 -26.50
CA ASN A 568 9.21 40.14 -25.51
C ASN A 568 9.03 41.04 -24.27
N GLY A 569 9.37 40.53 -23.08
CA GLY A 569 9.30 41.30 -21.84
C GLY A 569 10.12 40.70 -20.71
N SER A 570 11.37 41.13 -20.58
CA SER A 570 12.22 40.90 -19.40
C SER A 570 11.98 42.01 -18.38
N THR A 571 11.78 41.66 -17.11
CA THR A 571 11.66 42.65 -16.01
C THR A 571 12.51 42.26 -14.81
N ASN A 572 13.14 43.27 -14.20
CA ASN A 572 14.13 43.16 -13.12
C ASN A 572 13.63 42.47 -11.85
N ARG A 573 14.59 41.92 -11.08
CA ARG A 573 14.36 41.29 -9.78
C ARG A 573 14.32 42.34 -8.67
N GLY A 574 13.23 42.35 -7.90
CA GLY A 574 13.21 42.89 -6.54
C GLY A 574 13.27 41.76 -5.49
N GLU A 575 13.66 42.12 -4.27
CA GLU A 575 13.67 41.29 -3.05
C GLU A 575 12.31 40.61 -2.83
N THR A 576 12.28 39.43 -2.18
CA THR A 576 11.03 38.65 -2.06
C THR A 576 10.60 38.45 -0.61
N LYS A 577 9.45 39.02 -0.25
CA LYS A 577 8.89 39.05 1.11
C LYS A 577 7.55 38.33 1.13
N LEU A 578 7.39 37.34 2.01
CA LEU A 578 6.10 36.68 2.28
C LEU A 578 5.53 37.24 3.59
N SER A 579 4.45 38.02 3.50
CA SER A 579 3.76 38.62 4.64
C SER A 579 2.42 37.91 4.88
N PHE A 580 2.05 37.69 6.13
CA PHE A 580 0.71 37.21 6.51
C PHE A 580 0.19 37.97 7.73
N SER A 581 -1.12 38.22 7.76
CA SER A 581 -1.78 38.98 8.84
C SER A 581 -3.15 38.41 9.19
N GLY A 582 -3.40 38.28 10.49
CA GLY A 582 -4.68 37.84 11.05
C GLY A 582 -5.14 36.46 10.57
N ILE A 583 -4.22 35.52 10.30
CA ILE A 583 -4.59 34.17 9.86
C ILE A 583 -5.32 33.45 10.99
N SER A 584 -6.59 33.15 10.73
CA SER A 584 -7.43 32.33 11.61
C SER A 584 -8.05 31.18 10.83
N TYR A 585 -8.06 30.00 11.43
CA TYR A 585 -8.56 28.77 10.80
C TYR A 585 -9.29 27.90 11.81
N THR A 586 -10.50 27.48 11.47
CA THR A 586 -11.39 26.68 12.31
C THR A 586 -11.82 25.41 11.58
N ILE A 587 -11.84 24.28 12.27
CA ILE A 587 -12.31 23.00 11.73
C ILE A 587 -13.57 22.56 12.47
N ALA A 588 -14.64 22.28 11.74
CA ALA A 588 -15.83 21.63 12.28
C ALA A 588 -15.51 20.18 12.72
N ARG A 589 -15.80 19.85 13.99
CA ARG A 589 -15.75 18.46 14.52
C ARG A 589 -17.11 18.06 15.07
N ARG A 590 -17.35 16.75 15.22
CA ARG A 590 -18.56 16.20 15.86
C ARG A 590 -18.80 16.71 17.29
N HIS A 591 -17.77 17.22 17.97
CA HIS A 591 -17.85 17.80 19.32
C HIS A 591 -17.70 19.33 19.32
N GLY A 592 -18.14 19.99 18.25
CA GLY A 592 -18.08 21.45 18.08
C GLY A 592 -16.89 21.92 17.22
N PRO A 593 -16.90 23.20 16.80
CA PRO A 593 -15.80 23.80 16.04
C PRO A 593 -14.53 23.89 16.90
N LYS A 594 -13.40 23.40 16.39
CA LYS A 594 -12.08 23.61 16.99
C LYS A 594 -11.34 24.70 16.21
N GLN A 595 -10.99 25.79 16.89
CA GLN A 595 -10.03 26.76 16.37
C GLN A 595 -8.62 26.12 16.34
N VAL A 596 -7.93 26.26 15.20
CA VAL A 596 -6.62 25.65 14.94
C VAL A 596 -5.53 26.71 14.82
N LEU A 597 -5.85 27.86 14.21
CA LEU A 597 -4.99 29.04 14.13
C LEU A 597 -5.78 30.24 14.63
N ASP A 598 -5.13 31.12 15.39
CA ASP A 598 -5.73 32.27 16.07
C ASP A 598 -4.92 33.54 15.78
N GLN A 599 -5.43 34.38 14.88
CA GLN A 599 -4.93 35.71 14.51
C GLN A 599 -3.43 35.80 14.14
N LEU A 600 -2.85 34.72 13.63
CA LEU A 600 -1.41 34.65 13.35
C LEU A 600 -0.94 35.67 12.32
N SER A 601 0.15 36.38 12.65
CA SER A 601 0.75 37.42 11.82
C SER A 601 2.28 37.28 11.80
N GLY A 602 2.90 37.53 10.64
CA GLY A 602 4.35 37.36 10.47
C GLY A 602 4.84 37.72 9.07
N THR A 603 6.16 37.81 8.92
CA THR A 603 6.82 38.03 7.61
C THR A 603 8.10 37.21 7.49
N PHE A 604 8.27 36.48 6.40
CA PHE A 604 9.52 35.81 6.04
C PHE A 604 10.18 36.56 4.86
N ARG A 605 11.52 36.66 4.87
CA ARG A 605 12.31 37.44 3.90
C ARG A 605 13.17 36.51 3.02
N SER A 606 13.59 36.97 1.85
CA SER A 606 14.60 36.26 1.06
C SER A 606 16.00 36.42 1.68
N GLY A 607 16.88 35.47 1.43
CA GLY A 607 18.22 35.43 2.03
C GLY A 607 18.30 34.71 3.39
N GLN A 608 17.17 34.37 4.01
CA GLN A 608 17.08 33.79 5.36
C GLN A 608 16.39 32.43 5.36
N LEU A 609 16.93 31.48 6.14
CA LEU A 609 16.29 30.21 6.44
C LEU A 609 15.51 30.31 7.76
N ALA A 610 14.18 30.29 7.69
CA ALA A 610 13.29 30.38 8.83
C ALA A 610 12.79 29.00 9.32
N ALA A 611 12.83 28.75 10.63
CA ALA A 611 12.28 27.55 11.26
C ALA A 611 10.95 27.83 11.97
N ILE A 612 9.92 27.02 11.69
CA ILE A 612 8.68 26.99 12.48
C ILE A 612 8.77 25.82 13.48
N ILE A 613 8.85 26.16 14.77
CA ILE A 613 9.02 25.22 15.89
C ILE A 613 7.82 25.31 16.83
N GLY A 614 7.47 24.22 17.50
CA GLY A 614 6.34 24.16 18.44
C GLY A 614 5.89 22.72 18.71
N PRO A 615 5.10 22.47 19.77
CA PRO A 615 4.67 21.11 20.12
C PRO A 615 3.78 20.46 19.05
N SER A 616 3.57 19.15 19.18
CA SER A 616 2.65 18.39 18.34
C SER A 616 1.22 18.96 18.47
N GLY A 617 0.56 19.19 17.34
CA GLY A 617 -0.79 19.78 17.31
C GLY A 617 -0.88 21.30 17.51
N ALA A 618 0.25 22.02 17.62
CA ALA A 618 0.28 23.48 17.76
C ALA A 618 -0.24 24.28 16.54
N GLY A 619 -0.42 23.64 15.39
CA GLY A 619 -0.89 24.27 14.15
C GLY A 619 0.16 24.41 13.04
N LYS A 620 1.41 23.95 13.24
CA LYS A 620 2.56 24.15 12.32
C LYS A 620 2.24 23.83 10.85
N THR A 621 1.89 22.57 10.57
CA THR A 621 1.48 22.08 9.24
C THR A 621 0.21 22.77 8.74
N SER A 622 -0.72 23.18 9.60
CA SER A 622 -1.91 23.93 9.18
C SER A 622 -1.56 25.34 8.70
N LEU A 623 -0.67 26.05 9.42
CA LEU A 623 -0.13 27.34 8.99
C LEU A 623 0.63 27.18 7.66
N LEU A 624 1.50 26.17 7.56
CA LEU A 624 2.29 25.95 6.35
C LEU A 624 1.42 25.57 5.14
N ASN A 625 0.33 24.81 5.31
CA ASN A 625 -0.66 24.54 4.26
C ASN A 625 -1.37 25.82 3.79
N VAL A 626 -1.81 26.67 4.73
CA VAL A 626 -2.43 27.96 4.41
C VAL A 626 -1.45 28.85 3.63
N LEU A 627 -0.19 28.94 4.07
CA LEU A 627 0.89 29.63 3.37
C LEU A 627 1.31 28.95 2.05
N GLY A 628 1.06 27.65 1.87
CA GLY A 628 1.22 26.94 0.59
C GLY A 628 0.09 27.21 -0.41
N GLY A 629 -0.93 27.98 -0.04
CA GLY A 629 -2.10 28.24 -0.89
C GLY A 629 -3.12 27.10 -0.89
N PHE A 630 -3.12 26.24 0.13
CA PHE A 630 -4.20 25.31 0.44
C PHE A 630 -5.17 26.00 1.39
N ARG A 631 -6.16 26.70 0.83
CA ARG A 631 -7.22 27.39 1.57
C ARG A 631 -8.48 26.50 1.62
N PRO A 632 -8.72 25.71 2.70
CA PRO A 632 -10.04 25.14 2.97
C PRO A 632 -11.08 26.26 3.18
N ARG A 633 -12.38 25.91 3.16
CA ARG A 633 -13.50 26.87 3.07
C ARG A 633 -13.58 27.91 4.22
N ASP A 634 -12.88 27.67 5.34
CA ASP A 634 -13.02 28.43 6.59
C ASP A 634 -11.71 29.16 7.04
N VAL A 635 -10.84 29.56 6.10
CA VAL A 635 -9.64 30.36 6.39
C VAL A 635 -9.94 31.86 6.29
N ARG A 636 -9.61 32.61 7.34
CA ARG A 636 -9.65 34.09 7.39
C ARG A 636 -8.24 34.66 7.50
N GLY A 637 -8.08 35.95 7.21
CA GLY A 637 -6.79 36.65 7.16
C GLY A 637 -6.28 36.87 5.73
N SER A 638 -5.17 37.61 5.60
CA SER A 638 -4.58 37.93 4.29
C SER A 638 -3.14 37.43 4.17
N ILE A 639 -2.76 37.03 2.95
CA ILE A 639 -1.41 36.55 2.61
C ILE A 639 -0.93 37.37 1.42
N LEU A 640 0.20 38.05 1.57
CA LEU A 640 0.76 38.94 0.58
C LEU A 640 2.18 38.51 0.19
N ILE A 641 2.48 38.56 -1.10
CA ILE A 641 3.84 38.40 -1.62
C ILE A 641 4.28 39.77 -2.16
N ASN A 642 5.38 40.30 -1.61
CA ASN A 642 5.84 41.67 -1.85
C ASN A 642 4.73 42.69 -1.61
N ASP A 643 4.00 42.49 -0.51
CA ASP A 643 2.86 43.32 -0.06
C ASP A 643 1.72 43.44 -1.09
N GLN A 644 1.63 42.49 -2.04
CA GLN A 644 0.52 42.31 -2.98
C GLN A 644 -0.24 41.00 -2.73
N GLU A 645 -1.57 41.04 -2.76
CA GLU A 645 -2.40 39.83 -2.77
C GLU A 645 -2.50 39.26 -4.20
N LEU A 646 -2.34 37.94 -4.34
CA LEU A 646 -2.30 37.25 -5.63
C LEU A 646 -3.46 36.25 -5.77
N SER A 647 -3.91 36.04 -7.01
CA SER A 647 -4.83 34.93 -7.32
C SER A 647 -4.21 33.58 -6.94
N VAL A 648 -5.03 32.60 -6.54
CA VAL A 648 -4.55 31.29 -6.07
C VAL A 648 -3.63 30.59 -7.08
N GLY A 649 -3.92 30.70 -8.38
CA GLY A 649 -3.06 30.18 -9.44
C GLY A 649 -1.72 30.92 -9.54
N SER A 650 -1.75 32.26 -9.54
CA SER A 650 -0.53 33.10 -9.57
C SER A 650 0.32 32.95 -8.30
N TYR A 651 -0.30 32.65 -7.17
CA TYR A 651 0.36 32.38 -5.89
C TYR A 651 1.11 31.05 -5.94
N ARG A 652 0.42 29.96 -6.30
CA ARG A 652 1.03 28.61 -6.42
C ARG A 652 2.11 28.53 -7.49
N ALA A 653 2.09 29.40 -8.51
CA ALA A 653 3.16 29.51 -9.49
C ALA A 653 4.46 30.15 -8.95
N LYS A 654 4.42 30.82 -7.79
CA LYS A 654 5.57 31.48 -7.15
C LYS A 654 6.07 30.79 -5.87
N VAL A 655 5.22 29.98 -5.24
CA VAL A 655 5.48 29.27 -3.99
C VAL A 655 5.64 27.78 -4.26
N ALA A 656 6.81 27.24 -3.94
CA ALA A 656 7.00 25.79 -3.88
C ALA A 656 6.65 25.26 -2.49
N TYR A 657 5.90 24.16 -2.40
CA TYR A 657 5.55 23.50 -1.15
C TYR A 657 5.90 22.01 -1.21
N ASN A 658 6.70 21.55 -0.25
CA ASN A 658 7.04 20.14 -0.07
C ASN A 658 6.22 19.56 1.09
N THR A 659 5.31 18.64 0.77
CA THR A 659 4.48 17.92 1.74
C THR A 659 5.28 16.91 2.56
N GLN A 660 4.86 16.66 3.81
CA GLN A 660 5.47 15.68 4.71
C GLN A 660 5.63 14.29 4.07
N GLN A 661 4.60 13.82 3.34
CA GLN A 661 4.64 12.59 2.56
C GLN A 661 5.24 12.81 1.17
N ILE A 662 6.24 11.99 0.82
CA ILE A 662 6.94 12.03 -0.46
C ILE A 662 6.31 11.00 -1.43
N ALA A 663 5.42 11.45 -2.30
CA ALA A 663 4.97 10.66 -3.44
C ALA A 663 5.96 10.80 -4.61
N LEU A 664 6.60 9.70 -5.01
CA LEU A 664 7.56 9.60 -6.12
C LEU A 664 7.35 8.29 -6.90
N LEU A 665 7.71 8.27 -8.19
CA LEU A 665 7.64 7.08 -9.02
C LEU A 665 8.83 6.13 -8.72
N PRO A 666 8.59 4.90 -8.22
CA PRO A 666 9.65 4.04 -7.64
C PRO A 666 10.65 3.48 -8.67
N ASN A 667 10.23 3.33 -9.94
CA ASN A 667 10.98 2.62 -10.98
C ASN A 667 11.77 3.56 -11.93
N ILE A 668 11.69 4.87 -11.70
CA ILE A 668 12.45 5.91 -12.42
C ILE A 668 13.72 6.24 -11.62
N THR A 669 14.78 6.72 -12.27
CA THR A 669 16.02 7.14 -11.59
C THR A 669 15.92 8.56 -11.05
N VAL A 670 16.83 8.92 -10.14
CA VAL A 670 16.97 10.28 -9.60
C VAL A 670 17.11 11.31 -10.74
N LYS A 671 18.02 11.10 -11.69
CA LYS A 671 18.26 12.03 -12.82
C LYS A 671 17.05 12.16 -13.74
N GLU A 672 16.44 11.05 -14.16
CA GLU A 672 15.25 11.08 -15.03
C GLU A 672 14.06 11.76 -14.34
N THR A 673 13.89 11.55 -13.02
CA THR A 673 12.86 12.22 -12.23
C THR A 673 12.99 13.75 -12.31
N LEU A 674 14.23 14.25 -12.32
CA LEU A 674 14.54 15.67 -12.50
C LEU A 674 14.40 16.12 -13.97
N GLU A 675 14.84 15.32 -14.94
CA GLU A 675 14.63 15.62 -16.38
C GLU A 675 13.14 15.76 -16.72
N PHE A 676 12.28 14.83 -16.27
CA PHE A 676 10.84 14.93 -16.47
C PHE A 676 10.22 16.13 -15.74
N ALA A 677 10.68 16.45 -14.52
CA ALA A 677 10.22 17.63 -13.80
C ALA A 677 10.65 18.94 -14.52
N VAL A 678 11.87 19.01 -15.07
CA VAL A 678 12.32 20.15 -15.90
C VAL A 678 11.47 20.27 -17.16
N ASP A 679 11.19 19.17 -17.87
CA ASP A 679 10.39 19.18 -19.09
C ASP A 679 8.93 19.58 -18.85
N LEU A 680 8.35 19.26 -17.68
CA LEU A 680 6.97 19.63 -17.34
C LEU A 680 6.86 21.06 -16.79
N ARG A 681 7.79 21.48 -15.93
CA ARG A 681 7.72 22.75 -15.17
C ARG A 681 8.36 23.95 -15.88
N THR A 682 9.19 23.74 -16.91
CA THR A 682 9.92 24.82 -17.61
C THR A 682 9.24 25.20 -18.93
N ARG A 683 9.00 26.50 -19.16
CA ARG A 683 8.47 27.01 -20.44
C ARG A 683 9.30 26.55 -21.65
N TYR A 684 8.59 26.26 -22.75
CA TYR A 684 9.18 25.91 -24.05
C TYR A 684 10.08 27.07 -24.52
N GLY A 685 11.35 26.78 -24.86
CA GLY A 685 12.32 27.78 -25.32
C GLY A 685 13.71 27.75 -24.66
N LYS A 686 13.88 27.18 -23.45
CA LYS A 686 15.24 26.89 -22.95
C LYS A 686 15.85 25.77 -23.82
N SER A 687 17.05 26.00 -24.38
CA SER A 687 17.82 24.98 -25.13
C SER A 687 17.93 23.68 -24.33
N LYS A 688 17.89 22.53 -25.02
CA LYS A 688 18.05 21.19 -24.43
C LYS A 688 19.34 21.08 -23.59
N VAL A 689 20.40 21.78 -24.01
CA VAL A 689 21.66 21.90 -23.27
C VAL A 689 21.45 22.62 -21.93
N ARG A 690 20.69 23.72 -21.91
CA ARG A 690 20.39 24.47 -20.68
C ARG A 690 19.47 23.68 -19.73
N LYS A 691 18.47 22.96 -20.27
CA LYS A 691 17.64 22.03 -19.46
C LYS A 691 18.49 20.97 -18.77
N ARG A 692 19.37 20.30 -19.52
CA ARG A 692 20.30 19.28 -18.99
C ARG A 692 21.26 19.88 -17.96
N LYS A 693 21.84 21.05 -18.25
CA LYS A 693 22.69 21.76 -17.29
C LYS A 693 21.94 22.07 -15.99
N THR A 694 20.69 22.56 -16.03
CA THR A 694 19.89 22.78 -14.81
C THR A 694 19.68 21.49 -14.01
N VAL A 695 19.50 20.31 -14.64
CA VAL A 695 19.44 19.04 -13.91
C VAL A 695 20.78 18.70 -13.26
N GLU A 696 21.89 18.87 -13.98
CA GLU A 696 23.25 18.57 -13.50
C GLU A 696 23.67 19.54 -12.37
N ASP A 697 23.38 20.84 -12.51
CA ASP A 697 23.56 21.86 -11.47
C ASP A 697 22.76 21.53 -10.19
N VAL A 698 21.50 21.07 -10.31
CA VAL A 698 20.64 20.69 -9.16
C VAL A 698 21.09 19.39 -8.49
N ILE A 699 21.58 18.41 -9.26
CA ILE A 699 22.13 17.16 -8.73
C ILE A 699 23.38 17.46 -7.89
N ALA A 700 24.30 18.26 -8.43
CA ALA A 700 25.53 18.66 -7.74
C ALA A 700 25.23 19.51 -6.49
N LEU A 701 24.34 20.50 -6.60
CA LEU A 701 23.97 21.39 -5.49
C LEU A 701 23.36 20.64 -4.29
N LEU A 702 22.73 19.49 -4.51
CA LEU A 702 22.11 18.67 -3.46
C LEU A 702 22.91 17.39 -3.15
N GLY A 703 24.12 17.24 -3.72
CA GLY A 703 25.01 16.09 -3.50
C GLY A 703 24.37 14.74 -3.87
N LEU A 704 23.63 14.70 -4.98
CA LEU A 704 22.91 13.51 -5.47
C LEU A 704 23.70 12.72 -6.53
N ASP A 705 24.93 13.10 -6.84
CA ASP A 705 25.74 12.55 -7.94
C ASP A 705 25.90 11.03 -7.86
N LYS A 706 26.17 10.51 -6.66
CA LYS A 706 26.36 9.07 -6.41
C LYS A 706 25.11 8.23 -6.69
N CYS A 707 23.91 8.81 -6.56
CA CYS A 707 22.64 8.13 -6.77
C CYS A 707 21.86 8.65 -7.99
N ALA A 708 22.44 9.54 -8.80
CA ALA A 708 21.83 10.12 -9.99
C ALA A 708 21.23 9.06 -10.94
N HIS A 709 21.90 7.91 -11.08
CA HIS A 709 21.48 6.79 -11.92
C HIS A 709 20.75 5.66 -11.16
N SER A 710 20.57 5.80 -9.84
CA SER A 710 19.86 4.83 -9.00
C SER A 710 18.35 5.01 -9.09
N GLN A 711 17.60 3.90 -9.02
CA GLN A 711 16.13 3.92 -8.97
C GLN A 711 15.62 4.42 -7.60
N VAL A 712 14.54 5.21 -7.60
CA VAL A 712 13.97 5.82 -6.38
C VAL A 712 13.54 4.79 -5.32
N ARG A 713 13.20 3.56 -5.71
CA ARG A 713 12.92 2.46 -4.77
C ARG A 713 14.14 2.00 -3.95
N VAL A 714 15.36 2.23 -4.45
CA VAL A 714 16.62 1.72 -3.85
C VAL A 714 17.36 2.80 -3.05
N ILE A 715 17.17 4.09 -3.37
CA ILE A 715 17.84 5.19 -2.65
C ILE A 715 17.39 5.30 -1.19
N SER A 716 18.27 5.79 -0.33
CA SER A 716 18.03 6.02 1.10
C SER A 716 16.94 7.07 1.36
N GLY A 717 16.42 7.12 2.60
CA GLY A 717 15.46 8.14 3.01
C GLY A 717 15.97 9.58 2.83
N GLY A 718 17.25 9.83 3.15
CA GLY A 718 17.89 11.14 3.02
C GLY A 718 18.06 11.57 1.55
N GLU A 719 18.48 10.65 0.68
CA GLU A 719 18.51 10.89 -0.77
C GLU A 719 17.09 11.12 -1.34
N ARG A 720 16.08 10.40 -0.84
CA ARG A 720 14.68 10.57 -1.26
C ARG A 720 14.10 11.93 -0.83
N LYS A 721 14.43 12.42 0.37
CA LYS A 721 14.11 13.78 0.81
C LYS A 721 14.82 14.83 -0.04
N ARG A 722 16.13 14.68 -0.30
CA ARG A 722 16.90 15.56 -1.19
C ARG A 722 16.36 15.58 -2.63
N LEU A 723 15.94 14.43 -3.18
CA LEU A 723 15.24 14.37 -4.47
C LEU A 723 13.88 15.08 -4.44
N SER A 724 13.11 14.97 -3.35
CA SER A 724 11.86 15.74 -3.20
C SER A 724 12.12 17.25 -3.25
N ILE A 725 13.17 17.74 -2.59
CA ILE A 725 13.61 19.14 -2.63
C ILE A 725 14.06 19.52 -4.05
N ALA A 726 14.86 18.66 -4.70
CA ALA A 726 15.35 18.85 -6.07
C ALA A 726 14.22 19.02 -7.09
N GLN A 727 13.14 18.23 -6.99
CA GLN A 727 11.95 18.38 -7.83
C GLN A 727 11.32 19.77 -7.74
N GLU A 728 11.24 20.32 -6.52
CA GLU A 728 10.68 21.66 -6.28
C GLU A 728 11.63 22.78 -6.71
N LEU A 729 12.94 22.57 -6.56
CA LEU A 729 13.97 23.55 -6.93
C LEU A 729 14.02 23.86 -8.44
N ILE A 730 13.66 22.88 -9.28
CA ILE A 730 13.64 22.97 -10.75
C ILE A 730 12.85 24.16 -11.30
N SER A 731 11.78 24.59 -10.63
CA SER A 731 10.97 25.74 -11.07
C SER A 731 11.60 27.10 -10.75
N GLU A 732 12.84 27.11 -10.23
CA GLU A 732 13.53 28.30 -9.72
C GLU A 732 12.66 29.14 -8.74
N PRO A 733 11.97 28.53 -7.75
CA PRO A 733 11.00 29.23 -6.91
C PRO A 733 11.69 30.22 -5.95
N LYS A 734 11.09 31.42 -5.80
CA LYS A 734 11.55 32.47 -4.87
C LYS A 734 11.12 32.24 -3.42
N ILE A 735 10.03 31.50 -3.21
CA ILE A 735 9.50 31.13 -1.89
C ILE A 735 9.41 29.61 -1.85
N MET A 736 10.00 28.99 -0.82
CA MET A 736 10.01 27.54 -0.63
C MET A 736 9.57 27.18 0.78
N LEU A 737 8.56 26.32 0.89
CA LEU A 737 7.93 25.89 2.14
C LEU A 737 8.13 24.38 2.31
N PHE A 738 8.72 23.96 3.42
CA PHE A 738 9.06 22.55 3.69
C PHE A 738 8.38 22.04 4.96
N ASP A 739 7.56 21.00 4.85
CA ASP A 739 6.85 20.38 5.97
C ASP A 739 7.65 19.17 6.48
N GLU A 740 8.36 19.33 7.60
CA GLU A 740 9.21 18.30 8.22
C GLU A 740 10.18 17.61 7.23
N PRO A 741 11.11 18.37 6.59
CA PRO A 741 12.07 17.80 5.64
C PRO A 741 13.07 16.83 6.30
N THR A 742 13.22 16.88 7.62
CA THR A 742 14.10 16.00 8.41
C THR A 742 13.39 14.77 9.00
N SER A 743 12.06 14.68 8.92
CA SER A 743 11.33 13.54 9.51
C SER A 743 11.74 12.21 8.88
N GLY A 744 12.10 11.24 9.73
CA GLY A 744 12.53 9.90 9.33
C GLY A 744 14.01 9.80 8.93
N LEU A 745 14.82 10.82 9.23
CA LEU A 745 16.26 10.85 9.01
C LEU A 745 17.01 10.87 10.36
N ASP A 746 18.02 10.01 10.52
CA ASP A 746 19.38 10.46 10.21
C ASP A 746 19.82 11.82 10.77
N SER A 747 20.66 11.89 11.81
CA SER A 747 21.25 13.16 12.30
C SER A 747 22.05 13.87 11.20
N GLU A 748 22.91 13.11 10.53
CA GLU A 748 23.83 13.58 9.49
C GLU A 748 23.05 13.90 8.21
N ALA A 749 22.13 13.03 7.80
CA ALA A 749 21.25 13.28 6.66
C ALA A 749 20.30 14.48 6.91
N SER A 750 19.86 14.72 8.15
CA SER A 750 19.09 15.91 8.53
C SER A 750 19.93 17.17 8.42
N TYR A 751 21.15 17.16 8.97
CA TYR A 751 22.09 18.27 8.88
C TYR A 751 22.41 18.62 7.42
N GLN A 752 22.70 17.61 6.60
CA GLN A 752 22.89 17.78 5.15
C GLN A 752 21.65 18.39 4.47
N VAL A 753 20.44 17.86 4.74
CA VAL A 753 19.20 18.41 4.17
C VAL A 753 19.01 19.88 4.53
N VAL A 754 19.20 20.26 5.79
CA VAL A 754 19.00 21.65 6.25
C VAL A 754 20.13 22.57 5.80
N SER A 755 21.38 22.10 5.68
CA SER A 755 22.48 22.92 5.15
C SER A 755 22.27 23.24 3.66
N TYR A 756 21.73 22.29 2.87
CA TYR A 756 21.25 22.58 1.52
C TYR A 756 20.10 23.60 1.50
N LEU A 757 19.14 23.52 2.44
CA LEU A 757 18.08 24.54 2.55
C LEU A 757 18.63 25.93 2.90
N ARG A 758 19.68 26.01 3.73
CA ARG A 758 20.35 27.26 4.08
C ARG A 758 21.09 27.85 2.88
N GLU A 759 21.77 27.02 2.11
CA GLU A 759 22.45 27.45 0.88
C GLU A 759 21.44 27.91 -0.19
N LEU A 760 20.27 27.26 -0.28
CA LEU A 760 19.17 27.76 -1.10
C LEU A 760 18.64 29.11 -0.64
N ALA A 761 18.54 29.36 0.67
CA ALA A 761 18.11 30.66 1.20
C ALA A 761 19.09 31.78 0.82
N ARG A 762 20.40 31.54 0.98
CA ARG A 762 21.48 32.46 0.61
C ARG A 762 21.46 32.88 -0.86
N GLN A 763 20.89 32.08 -1.75
CA GLN A 763 20.67 32.41 -3.17
C GLN A 763 19.45 33.33 -3.41
N ASP A 764 19.21 34.30 -2.51
CA ASP A 764 18.04 35.23 -2.52
C ASP A 764 16.69 34.50 -2.61
N ARG A 765 16.50 33.47 -1.78
CA ARG A 765 15.21 32.77 -1.63
C ARG A 765 14.67 32.92 -0.21
N CYS A 766 13.34 33.00 -0.09
CA CYS A 766 12.63 32.91 1.17
C CYS A 766 12.38 31.43 1.46
N VAL A 767 13.12 30.83 2.40
CA VAL A 767 13.00 29.41 2.73
C VAL A 767 12.43 29.25 4.13
N VAL A 768 11.32 28.53 4.26
CA VAL A 768 10.65 28.26 5.54
C VAL A 768 10.51 26.76 5.74
N SER A 769 10.94 26.26 6.89
CA SER A 769 10.89 24.84 7.24
C SER A 769 10.16 24.64 8.56
N VAL A 770 9.14 23.78 8.58
CA VAL A 770 8.62 23.22 9.84
C VAL A 770 9.58 22.15 10.31
N VAL A 771 10.10 22.28 11.54
CA VAL A 771 11.03 21.31 12.12
C VAL A 771 10.46 20.78 13.43
N HIS A 772 10.53 19.46 13.58
CA HIS A 772 10.19 18.75 14.82
C HIS A 772 11.50 18.39 15.52
N GLN A 773 11.68 18.84 16.77
CA GLN A 773 12.88 18.66 17.61
C GLN A 773 14.22 18.66 16.85
N PRO A 774 14.71 19.82 16.38
CA PRO A 774 16.05 19.92 15.83
C PRO A 774 17.12 19.63 16.88
N SER A 775 18.16 18.87 16.53
CA SER A 775 19.37 18.71 17.34
C SER A 775 20.15 20.03 17.47
N SER A 776 21.10 20.07 18.41
CA SER A 776 21.91 21.28 18.69
C SER A 776 22.55 21.86 17.42
N ASP A 777 23.32 21.05 16.68
CA ASP A 777 23.95 21.43 15.39
C ASP A 777 22.94 21.85 14.30
N LEU A 778 21.76 21.24 14.29
CA LEU A 778 20.74 21.49 13.26
C LEU A 778 20.07 22.85 13.46
N LEU A 779 19.89 23.25 14.72
CA LEU A 779 19.25 24.51 15.09
C LEU A 779 20.10 25.72 14.67
N GLU A 780 21.43 25.62 14.76
CA GLU A 780 22.40 26.67 14.37
C GLU A 780 22.42 26.99 12.87
N LEU A 781 21.75 26.19 12.05
CA LEU A 781 21.58 26.46 10.62
C LEU A 781 20.44 27.45 10.32
N PHE A 782 19.55 27.73 11.28
CA PHE A 782 18.40 28.63 11.08
C PHE A 782 18.73 30.07 11.45
N ASP A 783 18.36 31.00 10.58
CA ASP A 783 18.64 32.43 10.75
C ASP A 783 17.49 33.17 11.49
N ASP A 784 16.24 32.68 11.36
CA ASP A 784 15.03 33.21 12.01
C ASP A 784 14.18 32.06 12.60
N ILE A 785 13.62 32.24 13.80
CA ILE A 785 12.82 31.23 14.51
C ILE A 785 11.41 31.78 14.75
N TYR A 786 10.40 31.02 14.37
CA TYR A 786 8.98 31.29 14.64
C TYR A 786 8.41 30.19 15.54
N VAL A 787 8.16 30.53 16.82
CA VAL A 787 7.64 29.58 17.82
C VAL A 787 6.13 29.65 17.86
N LEU A 788 5.46 28.51 17.72
CA LEU A 788 4.01 28.37 17.69
C LEU A 788 3.51 27.47 18.82
N SER A 789 2.54 27.92 19.61
CA SER A 789 1.82 27.07 20.58
C SER A 789 0.32 27.33 20.52
N SER A 790 -0.48 26.26 20.57
CA SER A 790 -1.95 26.32 20.59
C SER A 790 -2.59 27.25 19.55
N GLY A 791 -2.01 27.34 18.34
CA GLY A 791 -2.49 28.20 17.26
C GLY A 791 -2.06 29.67 17.34
N ARG A 792 -1.23 30.06 18.30
CA ARG A 792 -0.71 31.42 18.55
C ARG A 792 0.82 31.47 18.44
N CYS A 793 1.38 32.62 18.07
CA CYS A 793 2.83 32.86 18.12
C CYS A 793 3.29 33.05 19.57
N MET A 794 4.48 32.54 19.94
CA MET A 794 5.09 32.66 21.28
C MET A 794 6.38 33.50 21.26
N TYR A 795 7.12 33.40 20.15
CA TYR A 795 8.37 34.12 19.89
C TYR A 795 8.59 34.19 18.38
N ARG A 796 9.21 35.28 17.93
CA ARG A 796 9.64 35.47 16.55
C ARG A 796 10.91 36.32 16.52
N GLY A 797 11.97 35.83 15.89
CA GLY A 797 13.23 36.55 15.73
C GLY A 797 14.43 35.61 15.61
N SER A 798 15.63 36.19 15.63
CA SER A 798 16.89 35.43 15.52
C SER A 798 17.03 34.39 16.62
N LEU A 799 17.79 33.33 16.34
CA LEU A 799 18.05 32.24 17.29
C LEU A 799 18.74 32.73 18.58
N ASP A 800 19.62 33.73 18.49
CA ASP A 800 20.38 34.23 19.64
C ASP A 800 19.57 35.18 20.53
N GLY A 801 18.58 35.89 19.97
CA GLY A 801 17.62 36.67 20.76
C GLY A 801 16.62 35.82 21.56
N MET A 802 16.53 34.53 21.26
CA MET A 802 15.49 33.64 21.80
C MET A 802 15.66 33.36 23.30
N ILE A 803 16.88 33.08 23.77
CA ILE A 803 17.12 32.78 25.20
C ILE A 803 16.97 34.05 26.07
N PRO A 804 17.58 35.20 25.73
CA PRO A 804 17.37 36.45 26.47
C PRO A 804 15.90 36.88 26.55
N TYR A 805 15.11 36.65 25.49
CA TYR A 805 13.67 36.91 25.51
C TYR A 805 12.94 36.08 26.58
N PHE A 806 13.20 34.78 26.67
CA PHE A 806 12.55 33.94 27.69
C PHE A 806 13.10 34.18 29.10
N GLU A 807 14.38 34.52 29.25
CA GLU A 807 14.97 34.92 30.53
C GLU A 807 14.34 36.21 31.08
N ASN A 808 14.07 37.20 30.22
CA ASN A 808 13.32 38.41 30.58
C ASN A 808 11.87 38.12 31.04
N VAL A 809 11.28 37.01 30.61
CA VAL A 809 9.95 36.52 31.07
C VAL A 809 10.07 35.62 32.32
N GLY A 810 11.29 35.42 32.84
CA GLY A 810 11.58 34.65 34.05
C GLY A 810 11.73 33.14 33.82
N LEU A 811 12.12 32.72 32.61
CA LEU A 811 12.34 31.31 32.24
C LEU A 811 13.80 31.11 31.82
N VAL A 812 14.59 30.42 32.65
CA VAL A 812 16.03 30.19 32.43
C VAL A 812 16.28 28.83 31.76
N CYS A 813 17.20 28.79 30.80
CA CYS A 813 17.61 27.56 30.12
C CYS A 813 18.63 26.76 30.96
N PRO A 814 18.42 25.45 31.23
CA PRO A 814 19.37 24.66 32.02
C PRO A 814 20.73 24.43 31.35
N GLN A 815 21.73 24.00 32.12
CA GLN A 815 23.01 23.56 31.58
C GLN A 815 22.86 22.28 30.76
N TYR A 816 23.61 22.15 29.65
CA TYR A 816 23.54 21.02 28.70
C TYR A 816 22.16 20.78 28.05
N TYR A 817 21.29 21.81 28.05
CA TYR A 817 20.03 21.80 27.30
C TYR A 817 20.18 22.38 25.90
N ASN A 818 19.64 21.67 24.93
CA ASN A 818 19.39 22.21 23.59
C ASN A 818 18.34 23.34 23.68
N ARG A 819 18.64 24.49 23.07
CA ARG A 819 17.76 25.67 23.01
C ARG A 819 16.36 25.32 22.46
N ALA A 820 16.25 24.39 21.50
CA ALA A 820 14.95 23.97 20.95
C ALA A 820 14.16 23.07 21.92
N ASP A 821 14.81 22.15 22.63
CA ASP A 821 14.15 21.31 23.64
C ASP A 821 13.60 22.17 24.79
N PHE A 822 14.36 23.17 25.24
CA PHE A 822 13.90 24.16 26.23
C PHE A 822 12.62 24.88 25.78
N VAL A 823 12.60 25.43 24.55
CA VAL A 823 11.42 26.14 24.02
C VAL A 823 10.21 25.21 23.85
N LEU A 824 10.40 23.97 23.40
CA LEU A 824 9.33 22.98 23.29
C LEU A 824 8.78 22.56 24.67
N LYS A 825 9.64 22.49 25.69
CA LYS A 825 9.28 22.18 27.08
C LYS A 825 8.44 23.28 27.74
N ILE A 826 8.77 24.56 27.53
CA ILE A 826 7.99 25.69 28.08
C ILE A 826 6.70 25.97 27.30
N THR A 827 6.66 25.67 26.00
CA THR A 827 5.47 25.91 25.16
C THR A 827 4.46 24.75 25.15
N SER A 828 4.76 23.63 25.81
CA SER A 828 3.90 22.45 25.86
C SER A 828 2.66 22.68 26.76
N PRO A 829 1.44 22.37 26.27
CA PRO A 829 0.16 22.81 26.88
C PRO A 829 -0.16 22.24 28.27
N SER A 830 0.68 21.36 28.81
CA SER A 830 0.55 20.70 30.11
C SER A 830 1.09 21.51 31.30
N LYS A 831 1.73 22.67 31.06
CA LYS A 831 2.40 23.47 32.10
C LYS A 831 1.72 24.82 32.40
N PRO A 832 1.75 25.30 33.67
CA PRO A 832 1.18 26.60 34.05
C PRO A 832 1.99 27.81 33.54
N GLU A 833 3.27 27.60 33.21
CA GLU A 833 4.24 28.63 32.80
C GLU A 833 3.80 29.46 31.57
N ILE A 834 3.03 28.87 30.65
CA ILE A 834 2.58 29.53 29.40
C ILE A 834 1.69 30.75 29.69
N SER A 835 0.98 30.77 30.82
CA SER A 835 0.12 31.90 31.22
C SER A 835 0.89 33.23 31.33
N LYS A 836 2.15 33.18 31.78
CA LYS A 836 3.04 34.35 31.87
C LYS A 836 3.42 34.89 30.49
N VAL A 837 3.68 34.00 29.52
CA VAL A 837 4.02 34.35 28.14
C VAL A 837 2.82 34.97 27.41
N TYR A 838 1.61 34.42 27.61
CA TYR A 838 0.39 35.03 27.04
C TYR A 838 0.12 36.45 27.56
N GLN A 839 0.46 36.74 28.82
CA GLN A 839 0.26 38.07 29.42
C GLN A 839 1.24 39.11 28.88
N SER A 840 2.52 38.77 28.67
CA SER A 840 3.50 39.70 28.09
C SER A 840 3.24 39.99 26.61
N MET A 841 2.76 39.00 25.83
CA MET A 841 2.50 39.20 24.40
C MET A 841 1.29 40.11 24.12
N HIS A 842 0.23 40.06 24.94
CA HIS A 842 -0.88 41.00 24.82
C HIS A 842 -0.48 42.47 25.01
N GLN A 843 0.64 42.74 25.70
CA GLN A 843 1.19 44.10 25.81
C GLN A 843 1.93 44.51 24.52
N MET A 844 2.69 43.60 23.89
CA MET A 844 3.42 43.90 22.65
C MET A 844 2.54 44.00 21.39
N GLU A 845 1.49 43.20 21.25
CA GLU A 845 0.63 43.24 20.05
C GLU A 845 -0.12 44.59 19.90
N SER A 846 -0.41 45.28 21.03
CA SER A 846 -1.08 46.58 21.03
C SER A 846 -0.31 47.73 20.35
N ILE A 847 0.98 47.55 20.04
CA ILE A 847 1.88 48.59 19.53
C ILE A 847 1.98 48.57 17.98
N VAL A 848 1.57 47.48 17.32
CA VAL A 848 1.88 47.22 15.89
C VAL A 848 0.73 47.59 14.93
N ASP A 849 -0.48 47.84 15.43
CA ASP A 849 -1.69 48.00 14.61
C ASP A 849 -1.80 49.31 13.78
N ASN A 850 -0.87 50.27 13.92
CA ASN A 850 -1.00 51.60 13.33
C ASN A 850 -0.51 51.77 11.87
N VAL A 851 -0.26 50.68 11.12
CA VAL A 851 0.14 50.78 9.69
C VAL A 851 -0.67 49.84 8.78
N GLN A 852 -1.87 50.28 8.37
CA GLN A 852 -2.63 49.66 7.27
C GLN A 852 -3.19 50.68 6.27
N THR A 853 -2.37 51.14 5.33
CA THR A 853 -2.86 51.77 4.09
C THR A 853 -2.98 50.72 2.98
N LYS A 854 -4.21 50.37 2.57
CA LYS A 854 -4.46 49.43 1.46
C LYS A 854 -4.18 50.08 0.10
N PRO A 855 -3.24 49.60 -0.72
CA PRO A 855 -3.13 50.01 -2.12
C PRO A 855 -4.20 49.30 -2.95
N LYS A 856 -5.02 50.04 -3.69
CA LYS A 856 -5.86 49.48 -4.76
C LYS A 856 -5.04 49.35 -6.04
N THR A 857 -4.62 48.15 -6.42
CA THR A 857 -3.99 47.86 -7.73
C THR A 857 -4.81 46.86 -8.53
N ARG A 858 -4.90 47.11 -9.85
CA ARG A 858 -5.70 46.31 -10.79
C ARG A 858 -5.17 44.88 -10.90
N SER A 859 -6.09 43.91 -10.94
CA SER A 859 -5.78 42.51 -11.19
C SER A 859 -5.14 42.32 -12.57
N PRO A 860 -3.96 41.68 -12.69
CA PRO A 860 -3.42 41.29 -14.00
C PRO A 860 -4.31 40.20 -14.63
N LYS A 861 -4.41 40.23 -15.97
CA LYS A 861 -5.13 39.18 -16.74
C LYS A 861 -4.55 37.79 -16.41
N PRO A 862 -5.38 36.74 -16.29
CA PRO A 862 -4.88 35.40 -16.00
C PRO A 862 -4.01 34.90 -17.15
N GLY A 863 -2.73 34.65 -16.86
CA GLY A 863 -1.88 33.86 -17.74
C GLY A 863 -2.27 32.38 -17.71
N SER A 864 -1.76 31.59 -18.67
CA SER A 864 -1.90 30.13 -18.69
C SER A 864 -1.58 29.52 -17.32
N GLN A 865 -2.49 28.67 -16.80
CA GLN A 865 -2.32 27.95 -15.54
C GLN A 865 -1.07 27.05 -15.55
N TYR A 866 -0.71 26.52 -16.73
CA TYR A 866 0.42 25.61 -16.90
C TYR A 866 1.59 26.29 -17.64
N PRO A 867 2.85 25.96 -17.30
CA PRO A 867 4.03 26.52 -17.95
C PRO A 867 4.31 25.92 -19.34
N THR A 868 3.72 24.78 -19.68
CA THR A 868 3.98 24.03 -20.93
C THR A 868 2.68 23.73 -21.67
N SER A 869 2.76 23.56 -23.00
CA SER A 869 1.61 23.20 -23.84
C SER A 869 1.11 21.78 -23.54
N HIS A 870 -0.20 21.55 -23.67
CA HIS A 870 -0.81 20.23 -23.41
C HIS A 870 -0.19 19.10 -24.24
N TRP A 871 0.23 19.38 -25.49
CA TRP A 871 0.91 18.40 -26.34
C TRP A 871 2.30 18.01 -25.84
N HIS A 872 3.08 18.98 -25.33
CA HIS A 872 4.38 18.68 -24.72
C HIS A 872 4.21 17.94 -23.39
N GLN A 873 3.21 18.30 -22.58
CA GLN A 873 2.85 17.55 -21.38
C GLN A 873 2.54 16.09 -21.73
N PHE A 874 1.68 15.84 -22.73
CA PHE A 874 1.34 14.51 -23.20
C PHE A 874 2.58 13.70 -23.63
N ILE A 875 3.41 14.20 -24.56
CA ILE A 875 4.61 13.48 -25.02
C ILE A 875 5.56 13.13 -23.87
N THR A 876 5.82 14.10 -22.97
CA THR A 876 6.72 13.92 -21.84
C THR A 876 6.16 12.90 -20.84
N LEU A 877 4.85 12.96 -20.56
CA LEU A 877 4.17 12.01 -19.67
C LEU A 877 4.09 10.60 -20.28
N THR A 878 3.88 10.47 -21.59
CA THR A 878 3.88 9.17 -22.30
C THR A 878 5.26 8.54 -22.23
N ARG A 879 6.33 9.31 -22.50
CA ARG A 879 7.73 8.84 -22.34
C ARG A 879 8.02 8.40 -20.90
N ARG A 880 7.56 9.17 -19.91
CA ARG A 880 7.72 8.86 -18.48
C ARG A 880 6.98 7.58 -18.07
N SER A 881 5.72 7.47 -18.49
CA SER A 881 4.85 6.33 -18.19
C SER A 881 5.40 5.06 -18.86
N ALA A 882 5.74 5.10 -20.15
CA ALA A 882 6.35 3.98 -20.86
C ALA A 882 7.64 3.49 -20.20
N LEU A 883 8.55 4.39 -19.81
CA LEU A 883 9.79 4.03 -19.11
C LEU A 883 9.52 3.37 -17.74
N SER A 884 8.52 3.85 -17.00
CA SER A 884 8.07 3.26 -15.74
C SER A 884 7.50 1.85 -15.95
N THR A 885 6.64 1.67 -16.96
CA THR A 885 5.99 0.38 -17.30
C THR A 885 7.00 -0.66 -17.80
N ILE A 886 7.97 -0.26 -18.63
CA ILE A 886 9.06 -1.14 -19.12
C ILE A 886 9.93 -1.63 -17.96
N ARG A 887 10.20 -0.77 -16.96
CA ARG A 887 11.00 -1.15 -15.79
C ARG A 887 10.21 -1.88 -14.71
N ASN A 888 8.90 -1.65 -14.62
CA ASN A 888 7.99 -2.42 -13.77
C ASN A 888 7.44 -3.65 -14.51
N TYR A 889 8.34 -4.47 -15.04
CA TYR A 889 7.96 -5.53 -15.97
C TYR A 889 7.12 -6.65 -15.33
N ILE A 890 7.05 -6.78 -13.98
CA ILE A 890 6.44 -7.93 -13.32
C ILE A 890 4.97 -8.11 -13.74
N LEU A 891 4.12 -7.08 -13.56
CA LEU A 891 2.70 -7.16 -13.95
C LEU A 891 2.54 -7.24 -15.48
N SER A 892 3.42 -6.61 -16.26
CA SER A 892 3.40 -6.65 -17.73
C SER A 892 3.78 -8.03 -18.30
N ILE A 893 4.76 -8.71 -17.72
CA ILE A 893 5.15 -10.09 -18.05
C ILE A 893 4.07 -11.06 -17.57
N LEU A 894 3.48 -10.86 -16.40
CA LEU A 894 2.35 -11.68 -15.95
C LEU A 894 1.13 -11.52 -16.88
N ARG A 895 0.84 -10.30 -17.37
CA ARG A 895 -0.19 -10.03 -18.38
C ARG A 895 0.08 -10.75 -19.71
N LEU A 896 1.27 -10.56 -20.29
CA LEU A 896 1.65 -11.15 -21.58
C LEU A 896 1.81 -12.68 -21.49
N GLY A 897 2.55 -13.15 -20.49
CA GLY A 897 2.78 -14.58 -20.25
C GLY A 897 1.53 -15.32 -19.83
N GLY A 898 0.62 -14.69 -19.08
CA GLY A 898 -0.70 -15.23 -18.76
C GLY A 898 -1.56 -15.43 -20.01
N LEU A 899 -1.62 -14.43 -20.90
CA LEU A 899 -2.31 -14.56 -22.19
C LEU A 899 -1.68 -15.64 -23.08
N ILE A 900 -0.36 -15.72 -23.19
CA ILE A 900 0.32 -16.75 -23.99
C ILE A 900 0.07 -18.16 -23.41
N LEU A 901 0.25 -18.34 -22.10
CA LEU A 901 0.08 -19.63 -21.43
C LEU A 901 -1.35 -20.14 -21.52
N LEU A 902 -2.33 -19.27 -21.25
CA LEU A 902 -3.75 -19.63 -21.30
C LEU A 902 -4.26 -19.74 -22.73
N GLY A 903 -3.73 -18.96 -23.67
CA GLY A 903 -4.00 -19.12 -25.10
C GLY A 903 -3.50 -20.46 -25.64
N ALA A 904 -2.28 -20.87 -25.28
CA ALA A 904 -1.76 -22.19 -25.62
C ALA A 904 -2.59 -23.31 -24.98
N MET A 905 -2.95 -23.17 -23.69
CA MET A 905 -3.81 -24.14 -23.01
C MET A 905 -5.19 -24.26 -23.65
N ILE A 906 -5.85 -23.15 -23.98
CA ILE A 906 -7.16 -23.14 -24.67
C ILE A 906 -7.00 -23.75 -26.08
N GLY A 907 -5.95 -23.40 -26.82
CA GLY A 907 -5.67 -23.99 -28.14
C GLY A 907 -5.42 -25.51 -28.08
N ILE A 908 -4.81 -26.02 -27.01
CA ILE A 908 -4.63 -27.45 -26.76
C ILE A 908 -5.95 -28.16 -26.38
N ILE A 909 -6.81 -27.49 -25.60
CA ILE A 909 -8.12 -28.04 -25.18
C ILE A 909 -9.09 -28.08 -26.36
N TYR A 910 -9.16 -27.01 -27.17
CA TYR A 910 -10.09 -26.86 -28.30
C TYR A 910 -9.46 -27.19 -29.65
N PHE A 911 -8.45 -28.06 -29.68
CA PHE A 911 -7.65 -28.35 -30.87
C PHE A 911 -8.51 -28.82 -32.06
N ASP A 912 -8.37 -28.15 -33.21
CA ASP A 912 -9.11 -28.39 -34.47
C ASP A 912 -10.65 -28.40 -34.40
N ILE A 913 -11.24 -27.90 -33.31
CA ILE A 913 -12.71 -27.88 -33.11
C ILE A 913 -13.46 -26.99 -34.12
N GLY A 914 -12.82 -25.93 -34.63
CA GLY A 914 -13.43 -24.95 -35.54
C GLY A 914 -13.81 -25.49 -36.93
N LYS A 915 -13.38 -26.70 -37.31
CA LYS A 915 -13.64 -27.32 -38.63
C LYS A 915 -14.81 -28.31 -38.63
N ASP A 916 -15.30 -28.70 -37.45
CA ASP A 916 -16.15 -29.87 -37.27
C ASP A 916 -17.60 -29.48 -36.91
N ALA A 917 -18.55 -29.83 -37.77
CA ALA A 917 -19.98 -29.58 -37.58
C ALA A 917 -20.53 -30.23 -36.30
N SER A 918 -19.94 -31.33 -35.83
CA SER A 918 -20.39 -32.01 -34.61
C SER A 918 -20.00 -31.29 -33.31
N LYS A 919 -19.11 -30.28 -33.40
CA LYS A 919 -18.49 -29.59 -32.25
C LYS A 919 -18.77 -28.08 -32.20
N ILE A 920 -19.78 -27.61 -32.92
CA ILE A 920 -20.16 -26.18 -33.02
C ILE A 920 -20.40 -25.53 -31.64
N ILE A 921 -21.08 -26.24 -30.72
CA ILE A 921 -21.31 -25.75 -29.35
C ILE A 921 -19.98 -25.52 -28.61
N SER A 922 -19.02 -26.44 -28.77
CA SER A 922 -17.68 -26.34 -28.17
C SER A 922 -16.85 -25.23 -28.82
N ASN A 923 -16.97 -24.99 -30.13
CA ASN A 923 -16.35 -23.83 -30.78
C ASN A 923 -16.93 -22.49 -30.29
N THR A 924 -18.25 -22.48 -30.06
CA THR A 924 -18.97 -21.32 -29.53
C THR A 924 -18.56 -21.02 -28.08
N ALA A 925 -18.41 -22.06 -27.25
CA ALA A 925 -17.83 -21.97 -25.90
C ALA A 925 -16.41 -21.40 -25.93
N PHE A 926 -15.56 -21.86 -26.86
CA PHE A 926 -14.21 -21.31 -27.07
C PHE A 926 -14.23 -19.80 -27.33
N ILE A 927 -15.12 -19.31 -28.21
CA ILE A 927 -15.27 -17.88 -28.51
C ILE A 927 -15.67 -17.11 -27.24
N CYS A 928 -16.70 -17.55 -26.52
CA CYS A 928 -17.17 -16.87 -25.32
C CYS A 928 -16.11 -16.80 -24.20
N ILE A 929 -15.39 -17.91 -23.98
CA ILE A 929 -14.32 -17.99 -22.97
C ILE A 929 -13.15 -17.08 -23.34
N SER A 930 -12.78 -17.04 -24.62
CA SER A 930 -11.69 -16.21 -25.13
C SER A 930 -11.96 -14.72 -24.91
N LEU A 931 -13.19 -14.26 -25.20
CA LEU A 931 -13.61 -12.88 -24.93
C LEU A 931 -13.58 -12.56 -23.43
N ALA A 932 -14.18 -13.42 -22.59
CA ALA A 932 -14.21 -13.24 -21.14
C ALA A 932 -12.80 -13.15 -20.54
N LEU A 933 -11.89 -14.03 -20.98
CA LEU A 933 -10.50 -14.06 -20.52
C LEU A 933 -9.73 -12.80 -20.88
N VAL A 934 -9.89 -12.32 -22.12
CA VAL A 934 -9.21 -11.12 -22.61
C VAL A 934 -9.68 -9.86 -21.87
N VAL A 935 -10.97 -9.69 -21.58
CA VAL A 935 -11.44 -8.59 -20.71
C VAL A 935 -10.81 -8.71 -19.32
N PHE A 936 -10.85 -9.90 -18.74
CA PHE A 936 -10.43 -10.16 -17.37
C PHE A 936 -8.95 -9.82 -17.10
N ILE A 937 -8.04 -10.40 -17.89
CA ILE A 937 -6.59 -10.22 -17.70
C ILE A 937 -6.20 -8.75 -17.88
N ASN A 938 -6.81 -8.08 -18.87
CA ASN A 938 -6.54 -6.68 -19.16
C ASN A 938 -7.08 -5.74 -18.07
N ALA A 939 -8.19 -6.08 -17.40
CA ALA A 939 -8.71 -5.32 -16.27
C ALA A 939 -7.85 -5.44 -15.00
N VAL A 940 -7.55 -6.67 -14.56
CA VAL A 940 -6.89 -6.93 -13.27
C VAL A 940 -5.47 -6.34 -13.20
N ALA A 941 -4.72 -6.37 -14.30
CA ALA A 941 -3.37 -5.78 -14.38
C ALA A 941 -3.35 -4.27 -14.04
N VAL A 942 -4.41 -3.55 -14.39
CA VAL A 942 -4.54 -2.10 -14.14
C VAL A 942 -5.10 -1.81 -12.75
N VAL A 943 -6.08 -2.60 -12.29
CA VAL A 943 -6.74 -2.45 -10.99
C VAL A 943 -5.75 -2.38 -9.82
N LEU A 944 -4.68 -3.18 -9.88
CA LEU A 944 -3.67 -3.27 -8.82
C LEU A 944 -2.63 -2.13 -8.88
N SER A 945 -2.30 -1.63 -10.08
CA SER A 945 -1.21 -0.67 -10.28
C SER A 945 -1.66 0.79 -10.18
N PHE A 946 -2.83 1.12 -10.72
CA PHE A 946 -3.30 2.51 -10.83
C PHE A 946 -3.53 3.25 -9.48
N PRO A 947 -4.03 2.61 -8.39
CA PRO A 947 -4.21 3.27 -7.10
C PRO A 947 -2.91 3.85 -6.50
N MET A 948 -1.75 3.27 -6.84
CA MET A 948 -0.44 3.79 -6.39
C MET A 948 -0.03 5.04 -7.18
N GLU A 949 -0.19 5.03 -8.51
CA GLU A 949 0.11 6.18 -9.39
C GLU A 949 -0.75 7.42 -9.03
N MET A 950 -2.01 7.21 -8.60
CA MET A 950 -2.94 8.26 -8.18
C MET A 950 -2.36 9.23 -7.14
N THR A 951 -1.53 8.73 -6.22
CA THR A 951 -0.92 9.56 -5.16
C THR A 951 0.07 10.57 -5.73
N VAL A 952 0.85 10.17 -6.75
CA VAL A 952 1.78 11.03 -7.47
C VAL A 952 1.02 12.01 -8.36
N LEU A 953 0.01 11.54 -9.09
CA LEU A 953 -0.86 12.39 -9.92
C LEU A 953 -1.47 13.54 -9.11
N THR A 954 -2.02 13.24 -7.94
CA THR A 954 -2.69 14.22 -7.07
C THR A 954 -1.70 15.31 -6.62
N ARG A 955 -0.51 14.93 -6.16
CA ARG A 955 0.57 15.87 -5.80
C ARG A 955 1.00 16.74 -6.98
N GLU A 956 1.33 16.12 -8.11
CA GLU A 956 1.86 16.83 -9.29
C GLU A 956 0.83 17.77 -9.92
N HIS A 957 -0.45 17.39 -9.91
CA HIS A 957 -1.54 18.27 -10.38
C HIS A 957 -1.77 19.45 -9.43
N GLN A 958 -1.77 19.23 -8.10
CA GLN A 958 -1.91 20.31 -7.11
C GLN A 958 -0.76 21.33 -7.18
N ALA A 959 0.43 20.87 -7.57
CA ALA A 959 1.62 21.69 -7.86
C ALA A 959 1.61 22.32 -9.28
N ASN A 960 0.50 22.26 -10.03
CA ASN A 960 0.34 22.78 -11.39
C ASN A 960 1.41 22.28 -12.40
N CYS A 961 1.92 21.05 -12.25
CA CYS A 961 2.90 20.48 -13.19
C CYS A 961 2.29 20.23 -14.58
N TYR A 962 1.04 19.75 -14.64
CA TYR A 962 0.34 19.38 -15.87
C TYR A 962 -1.18 19.24 -15.66
N SER A 963 -1.90 19.19 -16.77
CA SER A 963 -3.35 18.96 -16.84
C SER A 963 -3.74 17.48 -16.68
N ILE A 964 -4.88 17.21 -16.05
CA ILE A 964 -5.42 15.84 -15.88
C ILE A 964 -5.59 15.15 -17.24
N ALA A 965 -6.05 15.89 -18.27
CA ALA A 965 -6.16 15.39 -19.63
C ALA A 965 -4.83 14.87 -20.20
N ALA A 966 -3.74 15.63 -20.06
CA ALA A 966 -2.44 15.22 -20.60
C ALA A 966 -1.91 13.93 -19.93
N TYR A 967 -2.13 13.75 -18.63
CA TYR A 967 -1.80 12.49 -17.94
C TYR A 967 -2.72 11.34 -18.35
N TYR A 968 -4.03 11.58 -18.44
CA TYR A 968 -5.00 10.55 -18.80
C TYR A 968 -4.71 9.94 -20.17
N PHE A 969 -4.52 10.77 -21.20
CA PHE A 969 -4.15 10.28 -22.53
C PHE A 969 -2.77 9.62 -22.55
N ALA A 970 -1.79 10.16 -21.81
CA ALA A 970 -0.46 9.54 -21.74
C ALA A 970 -0.45 8.14 -21.12
N LYS A 971 -1.25 7.94 -20.06
CA LYS A 971 -1.45 6.65 -19.39
C LYS A 971 -2.18 5.68 -20.33
N LEU A 972 -3.23 6.15 -21.00
CA LEU A 972 -3.97 5.37 -22.00
C LEU A 972 -3.05 4.86 -23.12
N THR A 973 -2.28 5.73 -23.78
CA THR A 973 -1.35 5.35 -24.86
C THR A 973 -0.31 4.34 -24.37
N THR A 974 0.20 4.51 -23.15
CA THR A 974 1.23 3.61 -22.58
C THR A 974 0.71 2.20 -22.34
N ASP A 975 -0.45 2.07 -21.69
CA ASP A 975 -0.97 0.77 -21.28
C ASP A 975 -1.57 -0.01 -22.48
N PHE A 976 -1.96 0.69 -23.56
CA PHE A 976 -2.54 0.14 -24.79
C PHE A 976 -1.55 -0.66 -25.66
N VAL A 977 -0.27 -0.31 -25.69
CA VAL A 977 0.74 -1.06 -26.46
C VAL A 977 0.92 -2.52 -25.98
N PRO A 978 1.17 -2.81 -24.69
CA PRO A 978 1.28 -4.19 -24.23
C PRO A 978 -0.06 -4.96 -24.29
N MET A 979 -1.20 -4.26 -24.33
CA MET A 979 -2.51 -4.86 -24.59
C MET A 979 -2.60 -5.42 -26.01
N ILE A 980 -2.26 -4.61 -27.03
CA ILE A 980 -2.29 -5.04 -28.44
C ILE A 980 -1.40 -6.26 -28.63
N ILE A 981 -0.17 -6.20 -28.11
CA ILE A 981 0.80 -7.31 -28.24
C ILE A 981 0.25 -8.58 -27.56
N GLY A 982 -0.23 -8.49 -26.31
CA GLY A 982 -0.78 -9.63 -25.58
C GLY A 982 -2.00 -10.26 -26.27
N ASN A 983 -2.95 -9.44 -26.71
CA ASN A 983 -4.15 -9.90 -27.39
C ASN A 983 -3.85 -10.47 -28.78
N ALA A 984 -2.92 -9.89 -29.53
CA ALA A 984 -2.49 -10.41 -30.83
C ALA A 984 -1.79 -11.76 -30.71
N CYS A 985 -0.92 -11.94 -29.71
CA CYS A 985 -0.32 -13.24 -29.41
C CYS A 985 -1.37 -14.28 -29.04
N PHE A 986 -2.29 -13.96 -28.12
CA PHE A 986 -3.39 -14.85 -27.72
C PHE A 986 -4.27 -15.24 -28.92
N HIS A 987 -4.68 -14.26 -29.74
CA HIS A 987 -5.48 -14.47 -30.95
C HIS A 987 -4.77 -15.41 -31.92
N THR A 988 -3.51 -15.11 -32.25
CA THR A 988 -2.72 -15.91 -33.19
C THR A 988 -2.61 -17.36 -32.72
N ILE A 989 -2.26 -17.60 -31.45
CA ILE A 989 -2.15 -18.95 -30.90
C ILE A 989 -3.49 -19.69 -30.97
N THR A 990 -4.55 -19.08 -30.45
CA THR A 990 -5.87 -19.75 -30.34
C THR A 990 -6.54 -19.96 -31.70
N TYR A 991 -6.48 -18.99 -32.61
CA TYR A 991 -7.13 -19.08 -33.93
C TYR A 991 -6.57 -20.24 -34.78
N TYR A 992 -5.24 -20.37 -34.84
CA TYR A 992 -4.61 -21.46 -35.59
C TYR A 992 -4.76 -22.81 -34.89
N MET A 993 -4.58 -22.91 -33.57
CA MET A 993 -4.68 -24.20 -32.85
C MET A 993 -6.11 -24.75 -32.81
N THR A 994 -7.13 -23.88 -32.74
CA THR A 994 -8.54 -24.33 -32.79
C THR A 994 -9.04 -24.61 -34.21
N GLY A 995 -8.21 -24.40 -35.24
CA GLY A 995 -8.54 -24.73 -36.62
C GLY A 995 -9.60 -23.81 -37.25
N GLN A 996 -9.67 -22.53 -36.86
CA GLN A 996 -10.57 -21.58 -37.52
C GLN A 996 -10.20 -21.38 -39.01
N PRO A 997 -11.14 -20.91 -39.87
CA PRO A 997 -10.89 -20.73 -41.31
C PRO A 997 -9.66 -19.85 -41.59
N VAL A 998 -8.73 -20.33 -42.41
CA VAL A 998 -7.45 -19.65 -42.69
C VAL A 998 -7.61 -18.56 -43.76
N GLU A 999 -8.56 -17.66 -43.53
CA GLU A 999 -8.87 -16.51 -44.36
C GLU A 999 -8.43 -15.22 -43.65
N LEU A 1000 -7.67 -14.37 -44.34
CA LEU A 1000 -7.10 -13.15 -43.75
C LEU A 1000 -8.20 -12.18 -43.27
N ASP A 1001 -9.29 -12.04 -44.03
CA ASP A 1001 -10.41 -11.16 -43.67
C ASP A 1001 -11.08 -11.60 -42.35
N ARG A 1002 -11.39 -12.89 -42.20
CA ARG A 1002 -11.96 -13.46 -40.96
C ARG A 1002 -11.02 -13.33 -39.76
N PHE A 1003 -9.73 -13.62 -39.97
CA PHE A 1003 -8.70 -13.45 -38.93
C PHE A 1003 -8.63 -12.00 -38.44
N LEU A 1004 -8.68 -11.03 -39.34
CA LEU A 1004 -8.68 -9.61 -39.01
C LEU A 1004 -9.99 -9.17 -38.33
N ARG A 1005 -11.16 -9.62 -38.81
CA ARG A 1005 -12.47 -9.30 -38.20
C ARG A 1005 -12.59 -9.78 -36.76
N PHE A 1006 -12.17 -11.01 -36.48
CA PHE A 1006 -12.06 -11.53 -35.11
C PHE A 1006 -11.10 -10.66 -34.30
N GLY A 1007 -9.90 -10.40 -34.84
CA GLY A 1007 -8.86 -9.61 -34.19
C GLY A 1007 -9.32 -8.21 -33.77
N VAL A 1008 -10.08 -7.51 -34.61
CA VAL A 1008 -10.66 -6.19 -34.30
C VAL A 1008 -11.59 -6.25 -33.09
N ILE A 1009 -12.53 -7.20 -33.05
CA ILE A 1009 -13.45 -7.36 -31.91
C ILE A 1009 -12.67 -7.70 -30.63
N LEU A 1010 -11.67 -8.59 -30.72
CA LEU A 1010 -10.85 -8.98 -29.56
C LEU A 1010 -9.98 -7.81 -29.02
N LEU A 1011 -9.50 -6.93 -29.91
CA LEU A 1011 -8.78 -5.71 -29.54
C LEU A 1011 -9.70 -4.69 -28.85
N LEU A 1012 -10.88 -4.42 -29.40
CA LEU A 1012 -11.88 -3.54 -28.78
C LEU A 1012 -12.34 -4.07 -27.41
N THR A 1013 -12.57 -5.38 -27.32
CA THR A 1013 -12.97 -6.07 -26.09
C THR A 1013 -11.87 -5.99 -25.01
N GLY A 1014 -10.61 -6.21 -25.37
CA GLY A 1014 -9.49 -5.99 -24.46
C GLY A 1014 -9.32 -4.54 -24.01
N TRP A 1015 -9.60 -3.59 -24.91
CA TRP A 1015 -9.56 -2.16 -24.60
C TRP A 1015 -10.63 -1.77 -23.59
N PHE A 1016 -11.87 -2.27 -23.76
CA PHE A 1016 -12.91 -2.15 -22.73
C PHE A 1016 -12.43 -2.68 -21.37
N GLY A 1017 -11.84 -3.88 -21.32
CA GLY A 1017 -11.30 -4.46 -20.08
C GLY A 1017 -10.26 -3.56 -19.40
N GLN A 1018 -9.33 -3.00 -20.17
CA GLN A 1018 -8.33 -2.06 -19.67
C GLN A 1018 -8.95 -0.78 -19.07
N ILE A 1019 -9.94 -0.18 -19.74
CA ILE A 1019 -10.64 1.02 -19.25
C ILE A 1019 -11.48 0.71 -18.01
N PHE A 1020 -12.15 -0.45 -17.97
CA PHE A 1020 -12.92 -0.90 -16.82
C PHE A 1020 -12.00 -1.17 -15.60
N GLY A 1021 -10.77 -1.63 -15.86
CA GLY A 1021 -9.71 -1.70 -14.84
C GLY A 1021 -9.28 -0.32 -14.30
N LEU A 1022 -9.09 0.68 -15.18
CA LEU A 1022 -8.85 2.08 -14.78
C LEU A 1022 -10.02 2.66 -13.96
N PHE A 1023 -11.26 2.37 -14.36
CA PHE A 1023 -12.46 2.76 -13.61
C PHE A 1023 -12.43 2.21 -12.18
N GLY A 1024 -12.15 0.90 -12.03
CA GLY A 1024 -12.06 0.27 -10.71
C GLY A 1024 -10.94 0.83 -9.84
N GLY A 1025 -9.73 0.97 -10.39
CA GLY A 1025 -8.56 1.51 -9.67
C GLY A 1025 -8.67 3.01 -9.36
N SER A 1026 -9.40 3.78 -10.18
CA SER A 1026 -9.68 5.20 -9.91
C SER A 1026 -10.74 5.37 -8.84
N THR A 1027 -11.78 4.54 -8.81
CA THR A 1027 -12.92 4.69 -7.89
C THR A 1027 -12.63 4.08 -6.52
N PHE A 1028 -12.28 2.80 -6.47
CA PHE A 1028 -12.23 2.01 -5.25
C PHE A 1028 -10.83 2.02 -4.59
N SER A 1029 -10.72 1.44 -3.38
CA SER A 1029 -9.43 1.20 -2.73
C SER A 1029 -8.77 -0.07 -3.28
N ILE A 1030 -7.45 -0.21 -3.08
CA ILE A 1030 -6.69 -1.38 -3.52
C ILE A 1030 -7.19 -2.72 -2.91
N GLN A 1031 -7.92 -2.68 -1.79
CA GLN A 1031 -8.55 -3.85 -1.16
C GLN A 1031 -9.94 -4.18 -1.73
N LEU A 1032 -10.64 -3.18 -2.28
CA LEU A 1032 -12.03 -3.29 -2.75
C LEU A 1032 -12.11 -3.55 -4.25
N ALA A 1033 -11.26 -2.89 -5.04
CA ALA A 1033 -11.26 -2.97 -6.49
C ALA A 1033 -11.10 -4.40 -7.05
N PRO A 1034 -10.23 -5.29 -6.48
CA PRO A 1034 -10.07 -6.66 -6.96
C PRO A 1034 -11.28 -7.58 -6.78
N PHE A 1035 -12.28 -7.20 -5.97
CA PHE A 1035 -13.55 -7.94 -5.91
C PHE A 1035 -14.56 -7.38 -6.90
N VAL A 1036 -14.79 -6.07 -6.86
CA VAL A 1036 -15.92 -5.42 -7.55
C VAL A 1036 -15.76 -5.53 -9.07
N VAL A 1037 -14.54 -5.34 -9.59
CA VAL A 1037 -14.29 -5.34 -11.04
C VAL A 1037 -14.53 -6.73 -11.65
N PRO A 1038 -13.91 -7.83 -11.16
CA PRO A 1038 -14.24 -9.20 -11.57
C PRO A 1038 -15.72 -9.59 -11.51
N VAL A 1039 -16.42 -9.29 -10.42
CA VAL A 1039 -17.86 -9.64 -10.28
C VAL A 1039 -18.71 -8.87 -11.30
N ALA A 1040 -18.38 -7.61 -11.58
CA ALA A 1040 -19.04 -6.83 -12.62
C ALA A 1040 -18.72 -7.33 -14.04
N ILE A 1041 -17.47 -7.75 -14.33
CA ILE A 1041 -17.12 -8.37 -15.62
C ILE A 1041 -17.90 -9.68 -15.80
N LEU A 1042 -17.92 -10.56 -14.79
CA LEU A 1042 -18.69 -11.80 -14.83
C LEU A 1042 -20.18 -11.53 -15.08
N THR A 1043 -20.72 -10.49 -14.45
CA THR A 1043 -22.09 -10.01 -14.65
C THR A 1043 -22.36 -9.58 -16.09
N MET A 1044 -21.44 -8.87 -16.74
CA MET A 1044 -21.57 -8.46 -18.14
C MET A 1044 -21.45 -9.64 -19.11
N VAL A 1045 -20.60 -10.62 -18.81
CA VAL A 1045 -20.43 -11.86 -19.60
C VAL A 1045 -21.74 -12.65 -19.73
N LEU A 1046 -22.58 -12.67 -18.70
CA LEU A 1046 -23.90 -13.34 -18.72
C LEU A 1046 -24.77 -12.85 -19.87
N PHE A 1047 -24.80 -11.53 -20.09
CA PHE A 1047 -25.56 -10.88 -21.16
C PHE A 1047 -24.88 -10.97 -22.53
N GLY A 1048 -23.85 -11.80 -22.69
CA GLY A 1048 -23.17 -12.01 -23.96
C GLY A 1048 -23.96 -12.85 -24.98
N GLY A 1049 -25.08 -13.48 -24.59
CA GLY A 1049 -25.91 -14.31 -25.48
C GLY A 1049 -25.56 -15.81 -25.46
N PHE A 1050 -24.35 -16.19 -25.04
CA PHE A 1050 -23.94 -17.60 -24.92
C PHE A 1050 -24.59 -18.33 -23.73
N PHE A 1051 -24.64 -17.69 -22.55
CA PHE A 1051 -25.07 -18.34 -21.30
C PHE A 1051 -26.58 -18.28 -21.04
N ILE A 1052 -27.26 -17.32 -21.66
CA ILE A 1052 -28.72 -17.17 -21.66
C ILE A 1052 -29.13 -16.46 -22.95
N ARG A 1053 -30.15 -16.98 -23.64
CA ARG A 1053 -30.64 -16.42 -24.91
C ARG A 1053 -31.54 -15.20 -24.68
N PHE A 1054 -31.68 -14.33 -25.68
CA PHE A 1054 -32.53 -13.13 -25.61
C PHE A 1054 -33.98 -13.47 -25.21
N ASN A 1055 -34.50 -14.57 -25.74
CA ASN A 1055 -35.87 -15.03 -25.53
C ASN A 1055 -36.10 -15.60 -24.11
N GLU A 1056 -35.08 -16.18 -23.48
CA GLU A 1056 -35.12 -16.72 -22.11
C GLU A 1056 -35.12 -15.63 -21.03
N LEU A 1057 -34.63 -14.43 -21.35
CA LEU A 1057 -34.53 -13.32 -20.39
C LEU A 1057 -35.90 -12.70 -20.06
N VAL A 1058 -36.13 -12.48 -18.76
CA VAL A 1058 -37.30 -11.77 -18.22
C VAL A 1058 -37.44 -10.40 -18.91
N PRO A 1059 -38.63 -10.00 -19.39
CA PRO A 1059 -38.79 -8.83 -20.26
C PRO A 1059 -38.16 -7.53 -19.75
N PHE A 1060 -38.17 -7.26 -18.44
CA PHE A 1060 -37.58 -6.04 -17.87
C PHE A 1060 -36.04 -6.01 -17.89
N LEU A 1061 -35.38 -7.18 -18.00
CA LEU A 1061 -33.91 -7.28 -18.07
C LEU A 1061 -33.38 -7.19 -19.51
N ARG A 1062 -34.21 -7.42 -20.53
CA ARG A 1062 -33.79 -7.41 -21.95
C ARG A 1062 -33.06 -6.12 -22.37
N PRO A 1063 -33.44 -4.90 -21.92
CA PRO A 1063 -32.68 -3.68 -22.24
C PRO A 1063 -31.22 -3.68 -21.76
N LEU A 1064 -30.89 -4.42 -20.68
CA LEU A 1064 -29.52 -4.49 -20.15
C LEU A 1064 -28.56 -5.25 -21.07
N ILE A 1065 -29.06 -6.10 -21.95
CA ILE A 1065 -28.24 -6.82 -22.95
C ILE A 1065 -27.51 -5.82 -23.86
N HIS A 1066 -28.21 -4.77 -24.29
CA HIS A 1066 -27.64 -3.73 -25.15
C HIS A 1066 -26.59 -2.85 -24.46
N LEU A 1067 -26.51 -2.88 -23.12
CA LEU A 1067 -25.46 -2.22 -22.35
C LEU A 1067 -24.22 -3.11 -22.19
N SER A 1068 -24.32 -4.42 -22.40
CA SER A 1068 -23.18 -5.33 -22.27
C SER A 1068 -22.28 -5.28 -23.50
N PRO A 1069 -20.97 -4.96 -23.35
CA PRO A 1069 -20.03 -5.07 -24.46
C PRO A 1069 -19.86 -6.52 -24.92
N PHE A 1070 -20.18 -7.52 -24.07
CA PHE A 1070 -20.06 -8.93 -24.43
C PHE A 1070 -21.10 -9.38 -25.46
N LYS A 1071 -22.27 -8.71 -25.57
CA LYS A 1071 -23.24 -8.98 -26.63
C LYS A 1071 -22.58 -8.78 -27.99
N TYR A 1072 -22.22 -7.52 -28.28
CA TYR A 1072 -21.60 -7.11 -29.53
C TYR A 1072 -20.26 -7.82 -29.79
N ALA A 1073 -19.50 -8.14 -28.74
CA ALA A 1073 -18.25 -8.88 -28.89
C ALA A 1073 -18.46 -10.35 -29.30
N PHE A 1074 -19.46 -11.03 -28.71
CA PHE A 1074 -19.76 -12.43 -29.03
C PHE A 1074 -20.44 -12.55 -30.39
N GLU A 1075 -21.42 -11.69 -30.67
CA GLU A 1075 -22.15 -11.55 -31.94
C GLU A 1075 -21.22 -11.22 -33.10
N GLY A 1076 -20.36 -10.20 -32.94
CA GLY A 1076 -19.38 -9.81 -33.95
C GLY A 1076 -18.32 -10.87 -34.24
N VAL A 1077 -17.91 -11.68 -33.25
CA VAL A 1077 -17.01 -12.83 -33.51
C VAL A 1077 -17.75 -13.99 -34.16
N ALA A 1078 -18.98 -14.30 -33.75
CA ALA A 1078 -19.80 -15.31 -34.40
C ALA A 1078 -20.03 -14.98 -35.89
N GLN A 1079 -20.38 -13.73 -36.20
CA GLN A 1079 -20.51 -13.23 -37.57
C GLN A 1079 -19.18 -13.29 -38.35
N ALA A 1080 -18.04 -12.94 -37.75
CA ALA A 1080 -16.74 -13.07 -38.40
C ALA A 1080 -16.36 -14.53 -38.72
N VAL A 1081 -16.70 -15.47 -37.84
CA VAL A 1081 -16.33 -16.90 -37.95
C VAL A 1081 -17.29 -17.70 -38.81
N TYR A 1082 -18.59 -17.40 -38.79
CA TYR A 1082 -19.64 -18.19 -39.45
C TYR A 1082 -20.35 -17.48 -40.62
N GLY A 1083 -20.44 -16.14 -40.61
CA GLY A 1083 -21.08 -15.37 -41.67
C GLY A 1083 -20.25 -15.24 -42.95
N PHE A 1084 -20.59 -14.27 -43.80
CA PHE A 1084 -19.86 -13.94 -45.03
C PHE A 1084 -19.60 -15.15 -45.96
N ASN A 1085 -20.63 -15.98 -46.21
CA ASN A 1085 -20.55 -17.18 -47.09
C ASN A 1085 -19.37 -18.12 -46.75
N ARG A 1086 -19.29 -18.56 -45.49
CA ARG A 1086 -18.31 -19.56 -45.04
C ARG A 1086 -18.53 -20.89 -45.78
N THR A 1087 -17.44 -21.57 -46.15
CA THR A 1087 -17.49 -22.96 -46.64
C THR A 1087 -18.10 -23.91 -45.60
N ASP A 1088 -18.87 -24.89 -46.07
CA ASP A 1088 -19.55 -25.88 -45.23
C ASP A 1088 -18.60 -26.65 -44.29
N LEU A 1089 -19.10 -26.96 -43.10
CA LEU A 1089 -18.38 -27.68 -42.05
C LEU A 1089 -18.39 -29.18 -42.30
N ALA A 1090 -17.23 -29.83 -42.14
CA ALA A 1090 -17.14 -31.28 -42.20
C ALA A 1090 -17.82 -31.92 -40.98
N CYS A 1091 -18.66 -32.93 -41.17
CA CYS A 1091 -19.28 -33.70 -40.09
C CYS A 1091 -18.46 -34.97 -39.83
N SER A 1092 -17.85 -35.09 -38.64
CA SER A 1092 -17.02 -36.25 -38.26
C SER A 1092 -17.79 -37.42 -37.63
N ALA A 1093 -19.10 -37.25 -37.40
CA ALA A 1093 -19.97 -38.32 -36.95
C ALA A 1093 -20.12 -39.39 -38.05
N GLY A 1094 -19.81 -40.64 -37.73
CA GLY A 1094 -19.85 -41.75 -38.69
C GLY A 1094 -21.26 -42.04 -39.21
N SER A 1095 -21.33 -42.62 -40.42
CA SER A 1095 -22.57 -42.90 -41.16
C SER A 1095 -23.59 -43.81 -40.45
N ASP A 1096 -23.16 -44.53 -39.41
CA ASP A 1096 -23.93 -45.61 -38.79
C ASP A 1096 -24.48 -45.25 -37.39
N ASP A 1097 -24.19 -44.04 -36.88
CA ASP A 1097 -24.63 -43.59 -35.56
C ASP A 1097 -25.65 -42.45 -35.66
N ALA A 1098 -26.66 -42.42 -34.78
CA ALA A 1098 -27.89 -41.62 -34.94
C ALA A 1098 -27.72 -40.09 -34.73
N ARG A 1099 -26.51 -39.56 -34.92
CA ARG A 1099 -26.15 -38.14 -34.78
C ARG A 1099 -26.04 -37.48 -36.15
N VAL A 1100 -27.18 -37.19 -36.76
CA VAL A 1100 -27.24 -36.22 -37.88
C VAL A 1100 -26.59 -34.91 -37.41
N CYS A 1101 -25.73 -34.29 -38.22
CA CYS A 1101 -25.25 -32.92 -37.98
C CYS A 1101 -26.29 -31.92 -38.53
N PRO A 1102 -27.16 -31.29 -37.71
CA PRO A 1102 -28.24 -30.42 -38.19
C PRO A 1102 -27.76 -29.05 -38.69
N PHE A 1103 -26.54 -28.65 -38.34
CA PHE A 1103 -25.94 -27.36 -38.70
C PHE A 1103 -24.63 -27.63 -39.45
N GLN A 1104 -24.64 -27.53 -40.78
CA GLN A 1104 -23.45 -27.70 -41.64
C GLN A 1104 -23.04 -26.38 -42.31
N THR A 1105 -24.01 -25.52 -42.61
CA THR A 1105 -23.79 -24.19 -43.20
C THR A 1105 -23.60 -23.13 -42.11
N GLY A 1106 -22.91 -22.02 -42.43
CA GLY A 1106 -22.70 -20.91 -41.49
C GLY A 1106 -24.00 -20.25 -41.01
N ASP A 1107 -24.95 -20.06 -41.92
CA ASP A 1107 -26.23 -19.38 -41.62
C ASP A 1107 -27.10 -20.20 -40.65
N GLN A 1108 -27.07 -21.54 -40.76
CA GLN A 1108 -27.70 -22.43 -39.79
C GLN A 1108 -27.12 -22.29 -38.38
N VAL A 1109 -25.81 -22.03 -38.25
CA VAL A 1109 -25.16 -21.77 -36.96
C VAL A 1109 -25.55 -20.41 -36.40
N LEU A 1110 -25.61 -19.37 -37.24
CA LEU A 1110 -26.02 -18.04 -36.82
C LEU A 1110 -27.49 -18.01 -36.38
N ALA A 1111 -28.38 -18.73 -37.10
CA ALA A 1111 -29.77 -18.91 -36.69
C ALA A 1111 -29.91 -19.69 -35.36
N MET A 1112 -29.05 -20.69 -35.10
CA MET A 1112 -29.01 -21.40 -33.81
C MET A 1112 -28.66 -20.48 -32.63
N LEU A 1113 -27.88 -19.42 -32.87
CA LEU A 1113 -27.42 -18.47 -31.86
C LEU A 1113 -28.34 -17.25 -31.67
N ASP A 1114 -29.50 -17.20 -32.34
CA ASP A 1114 -30.36 -16.00 -32.46
C ASP A 1114 -29.61 -14.79 -33.09
N MET A 1115 -28.76 -15.03 -34.10
CA MET A 1115 -27.85 -14.05 -34.71
C MET A 1115 -27.94 -13.93 -36.25
N ASP A 1116 -28.95 -14.51 -36.88
CA ASP A 1116 -29.15 -14.48 -38.34
C ASP A 1116 -29.30 -13.06 -38.91
N GLN A 1117 -29.86 -12.12 -38.14
CA GLN A 1117 -30.02 -10.71 -38.53
C GLN A 1117 -28.93 -9.77 -37.98
N ALA A 1118 -27.86 -10.31 -37.39
CA ALA A 1118 -26.79 -9.49 -36.83
C ALA A 1118 -25.86 -8.92 -37.91
N ASP A 1119 -25.51 -7.64 -37.78
CA ASP A 1119 -24.55 -6.96 -38.67
C ASP A 1119 -23.23 -6.67 -37.94
N TYR A 1120 -22.13 -7.19 -38.49
CA TYR A 1120 -20.78 -7.03 -37.94
C TYR A 1120 -20.35 -5.56 -37.78
N GLY A 1121 -20.79 -4.66 -38.67
CA GLY A 1121 -20.50 -3.23 -38.59
C GLY A 1121 -21.23 -2.56 -37.43
N VAL A 1122 -22.49 -2.94 -37.19
CA VAL A 1122 -23.27 -2.51 -36.01
C VAL A 1122 -22.62 -2.98 -34.71
N ASP A 1123 -22.10 -4.21 -34.66
CA ASP A 1123 -21.39 -4.74 -33.48
C ASP A 1123 -20.08 -3.99 -33.18
N VAL A 1124 -19.24 -3.77 -34.20
CA VAL A 1124 -18.02 -2.97 -34.08
C VAL A 1124 -18.35 -1.55 -33.61
N GLY A 1125 -19.39 -0.94 -34.19
CA GLY A 1125 -19.87 0.40 -33.82
C GLY A 1125 -20.38 0.48 -32.37
N GLY A 1126 -21.24 -0.44 -31.96
CA GLY A 1126 -21.79 -0.52 -30.60
C GLY A 1126 -20.70 -0.71 -29.55
N LEU A 1127 -19.75 -1.62 -29.80
CA LEU A 1127 -18.61 -1.86 -28.91
C LEU A 1127 -17.69 -0.62 -28.81
N ALA A 1128 -17.42 0.07 -29.94
CA ALA A 1128 -16.65 1.31 -29.96
C ALA A 1128 -17.34 2.46 -29.19
N VAL A 1129 -18.67 2.57 -29.29
CA VAL A 1129 -19.46 3.55 -28.52
C VAL A 1129 -19.37 3.27 -27.02
N ILE A 1130 -19.50 2.01 -26.58
CA ILE A 1130 -19.35 1.64 -25.15
C ILE A 1130 -17.96 1.98 -24.63
N VAL A 1131 -16.91 1.68 -25.40
CA VAL A 1131 -15.51 2.07 -25.10
C VAL A 1131 -15.37 3.59 -24.97
N GLY A 1132 -15.96 4.36 -25.88
CA GLY A 1132 -15.97 5.83 -25.84
C GLY A 1132 -16.70 6.42 -24.63
N VAL A 1133 -17.87 5.89 -24.27
CA VAL A 1133 -18.62 6.31 -23.07
C VAL A 1133 -17.81 6.01 -21.80
N MET A 1134 -17.21 4.83 -21.71
CA MET A 1134 -16.37 4.46 -20.56
C MET A 1134 -15.14 5.37 -20.40
N HIS A 1135 -14.55 5.85 -21.50
CA HIS A 1135 -13.48 6.86 -21.43
C HIS A 1135 -13.94 8.15 -20.74
N VAL A 1136 -15.13 8.66 -21.08
CA VAL A 1136 -15.71 9.86 -20.45
C VAL A 1136 -15.97 9.61 -18.96
N VAL A 1137 -16.55 8.47 -18.60
CA VAL A 1137 -16.82 8.10 -17.20
C VAL A 1137 -15.52 8.08 -16.37
N VAL A 1138 -14.47 7.41 -16.84
CA VAL A 1138 -13.18 7.38 -16.12
C VAL A 1138 -12.58 8.77 -15.99
N TYR A 1139 -12.60 9.58 -17.06
CA TYR A 1139 -12.07 10.94 -17.01
C TYR A 1139 -12.79 11.82 -15.97
N VAL A 1140 -14.13 11.71 -15.89
CA VAL A 1140 -14.93 12.42 -14.86
C VAL A 1140 -14.60 11.91 -13.46
N CYS A 1141 -14.49 10.59 -13.24
CA CYS A 1141 -14.10 10.02 -11.94
C CYS A 1141 -12.72 10.52 -11.48
N LEU A 1142 -11.74 10.60 -12.39
CA LEU A 1142 -10.42 11.16 -12.11
C LEU A 1142 -10.49 12.64 -11.74
N TRP A 1143 -11.25 13.43 -12.51
CA TRP A 1143 -11.42 14.86 -12.26
C TRP A 1143 -12.09 15.15 -10.91
N VAL A 1144 -13.12 14.38 -10.54
CA VAL A 1144 -13.79 14.49 -9.23
C VAL A 1144 -12.87 14.10 -8.08
N LYS A 1145 -12.03 13.06 -8.23
CA LYS A 1145 -11.18 12.55 -7.14
C LYS A 1145 -9.92 13.38 -6.87
N VAL A 1146 -9.46 14.16 -7.86
CA VAL A 1146 -8.28 15.04 -7.74
C VAL A 1146 -8.63 16.45 -7.22
N ARG A 1147 -9.93 16.82 -7.24
CA ARG A 1147 -10.46 18.13 -6.87
C ARG A 1147 -10.87 18.23 -5.39
#